data_AF-A0A453FLX6-F1
#
_entry.id   AF-A0A453FLX6-F1
#
_cell.length_a   1.000
_cell.length_b   1.000
_cell.length_c   1.000
_cell.angle_alpha   90.00
_cell.angle_beta   90.00
_cell.angle_gamma   90.00
#
_symmetry.space_group_name_H-M   'P 1'
#
loop_
_entity.id
_entity.type
_entity.pdbx_description
1 polymer ?
#
loop_
_entity_poly.entity_id
_entity_poly.type
_entity_poly.pdbx_seq_one_letter_code
_entity_poly.pdbx_strand_id
1 'polypeptide(L)'
;MNYIECIGVDYKSTRKESFYDLALDVKGCSDVYASFDKYVAVEMLDGDNKYQSEKYGLQDAKKGMLFIDFPPVLQLQLKRFEYDHARDIMVKINDRYEFPLQLDLDRDDGKYLSPEADRSVRNLYTLHSVLVHSGGVSGGHYYAFIRPTLSNQWYKFDDERVTKEDLKRALEEQYGGEEELPHTNPGLNMNPLKFTKYSNAYMLVYIRESDKEKIVCDLEETDINEDLKTRLRKEDEDKENKKKEKAEAHMFTTFKVARDHDLAAQIGRDLFFDLVDYEKIHPIRVLKDMPFNQVKEEFSKEFGIPVHSQRFWWWSKRQNNTYRPTRPLTQQEESYTVGQLKDAAIRMNSSELRLYLEVVQENHLTLASRTKDDILLFFKLYDPEKEELRYVGNLLLKASSKPSDIVPKLNEIAGFQHDEDIELYEEIKFEPNIMCEPVDCDVSFSLNQIADGDILCYQKRCSLDQHRHPNVSSFFEYVHNRQVVHFRLLEKPKQDDFSLELSKRSTYDDVVEKVAQHLGMDDPSKLRLTQHIPHLQQPKHQYIKYRSIDHLSDMLLLRNPNQMSDILYYEILDIPLPELQGLITLRVAFHQATPNEVLFHIIRLPKGSTYSDLIDDLKSKVQLSRSDAELRLFQVNN
;
A
#
# COMPACT_ATOMS: atom_id res chain seq x y z
N MET A 1 -32.42 25.54 -25.62
CA MET A 1 -32.52 25.44 -27.10
C MET A 1 -31.26 26.01 -27.71
N ASN A 2 -30.43 25.17 -28.30
CA ASN A 2 -29.28 25.59 -29.09
C ASN A 2 -29.73 25.82 -30.53
N TYR A 3 -29.32 26.91 -31.17
CA TYR A 3 -29.66 27.21 -32.54
C TYR A 3 -28.46 27.67 -33.35
N ILE A 4 -28.47 27.35 -34.64
CA ILE A 4 -27.54 27.84 -35.65
C ILE A 4 -28.36 28.37 -36.83
N GLU A 5 -28.16 29.61 -37.21
CA GLU A 5 -28.88 30.30 -38.28
C GLU A 5 -27.88 30.85 -39.30
N CYS A 6 -27.94 30.36 -40.54
CA CYS A 6 -27.06 30.83 -41.61
C CYS A 6 -27.48 32.23 -42.08
N ILE A 7 -26.50 33.08 -42.41
CA ILE A 7 -26.76 34.47 -42.80
C ILE A 7 -27.04 34.60 -44.31
N GLY A 8 -26.30 33.85 -45.13
CA GLY A 8 -26.37 33.93 -46.59
C GLY A 8 -27.39 33.00 -47.25
N VAL A 9 -27.97 32.06 -46.49
CA VAL A 9 -28.93 31.06 -46.96
C VAL A 9 -30.02 30.84 -45.93
N ASP A 10 -31.24 30.53 -46.39
CA ASP A 10 -32.38 30.23 -45.51
C ASP A 10 -32.24 28.80 -44.92
N TYR A 11 -31.37 28.68 -43.92
CA TYR A 11 -31.13 27.44 -43.20
C TYR A 11 -30.96 27.71 -41.70
N LYS A 12 -31.79 27.04 -40.90
CA LYS A 12 -31.75 27.09 -39.43
C LYS A 12 -31.75 25.68 -38.85
N SER A 13 -30.78 25.38 -38.00
CA SER A 13 -30.71 24.16 -37.21
C SER A 13 -31.03 24.48 -35.76
N THR A 14 -31.87 23.67 -35.12
CA THR A 14 -32.23 23.85 -33.71
C THR A 14 -32.17 22.51 -32.98
N ARG A 15 -31.64 22.53 -31.76
CA ARG A 15 -31.53 21.36 -30.89
C ARG A 15 -32.07 21.69 -29.51
N LYS A 16 -32.97 20.86 -29.01
CA LYS A 16 -33.51 20.94 -27.64
C LYS A 16 -32.71 20.02 -26.74
N GLU A 17 -32.30 20.54 -25.59
CA GLU A 17 -31.52 19.83 -24.59
C GLU A 17 -32.09 20.17 -23.21
N SER A 18 -32.09 19.20 -22.31
CA SER A 18 -32.51 19.35 -20.92
C SER A 18 -31.29 19.55 -20.03
N PHE A 19 -31.44 20.30 -18.94
CA PHE A 19 -30.39 20.54 -17.96
C PHE A 19 -30.94 20.33 -16.53
N TYR A 20 -30.05 19.97 -15.61
CA TYR A 20 -30.35 19.88 -14.18
C TYR A 20 -29.66 21.01 -13.39
N ASP A 21 -28.54 21.51 -13.91
CA ASP A 21 -27.78 22.64 -13.39
C ASP A 21 -27.31 23.54 -14.53
N LEU A 22 -26.91 24.77 -14.19
CA LEU A 22 -26.30 25.71 -15.11
C LEU A 22 -24.92 26.12 -14.59
N ALA A 23 -23.90 25.85 -15.40
CA ALA A 23 -22.53 26.28 -15.13
C ALA A 23 -22.29 27.70 -15.67
N LEU A 24 -22.23 28.68 -14.78
CA LEU A 24 -22.04 30.10 -15.08
C LEU A 24 -20.56 30.48 -15.01
N ASP A 25 -20.10 31.26 -15.98
CA ASP A 25 -18.75 31.79 -16.01
C ASP A 25 -18.57 32.90 -14.97
N VAL A 26 -17.61 32.76 -14.07
CA VAL A 26 -17.28 33.81 -13.10
C VAL A 26 -16.25 34.78 -13.67
N LYS A 27 -15.24 34.25 -14.37
CA LYS A 27 -14.15 35.04 -14.93
C LYS A 27 -14.67 35.98 -16.01
N GLY A 28 -14.47 37.28 -15.80
CA GLY A 28 -14.94 38.33 -16.69
C GLY A 28 -16.42 38.71 -16.52
N CYS A 29 -17.11 38.20 -15.51
CA CYS A 29 -18.50 38.53 -15.19
C CYS A 29 -18.57 39.15 -13.78
N SER A 30 -19.22 40.30 -13.64
CA SER A 30 -19.38 40.98 -12.34
C SER A 30 -20.43 40.33 -11.45
N ASP A 31 -21.43 39.70 -12.06
CA ASP A 31 -22.61 39.19 -11.38
C ASP A 31 -23.31 38.08 -12.19
N VAL A 32 -24.36 37.52 -11.58
CA VAL A 32 -25.22 36.47 -12.20
C VAL A 32 -25.84 36.92 -13.52
N TYR A 33 -26.30 38.17 -13.64
CA TYR A 33 -26.94 38.63 -14.87
C TYR A 33 -25.93 38.77 -16.01
N ALA A 34 -24.73 39.27 -15.74
CA ALA A 34 -23.63 39.31 -16.71
C ALA A 34 -23.28 37.90 -17.23
N SER A 35 -23.38 36.89 -16.37
CA SER A 35 -23.15 35.50 -16.75
C SER A 35 -24.28 34.96 -17.62
N PHE A 36 -25.54 35.23 -17.30
CA PHE A 36 -26.68 34.87 -18.15
C PHE A 36 -26.64 35.58 -19.50
N ASP A 37 -26.26 36.86 -19.53
CA ASP A 37 -26.04 37.63 -20.76
C ASP A 37 -24.99 36.98 -21.65
N LYS A 38 -23.86 36.54 -21.06
CA LYS A 38 -22.82 35.79 -21.76
C LYS A 38 -23.31 34.42 -22.22
N TYR A 39 -24.14 33.76 -21.41
CA TYR A 39 -24.68 32.43 -21.70
C TYR A 39 -25.58 32.42 -22.96
N VAL A 40 -26.34 33.49 -23.17
CA VAL A 40 -27.21 33.65 -24.37
C VAL A 40 -26.57 34.47 -25.50
N ALA A 41 -25.30 34.88 -25.33
CA ALA A 41 -24.60 35.68 -26.33
C ALA A 41 -24.48 34.91 -27.66
N VAL A 42 -24.74 35.61 -28.77
CA VAL A 42 -24.66 35.03 -30.10
C VAL A 42 -23.20 35.02 -30.56
N GLU A 43 -22.70 33.83 -30.85
CA GLU A 43 -21.40 33.57 -31.44
C GLU A 43 -21.51 33.66 -32.98
N MET A 44 -20.63 34.45 -33.59
CA MET A 44 -20.52 34.53 -35.05
C MET A 44 -19.55 33.45 -35.54
N LEU A 45 -20.02 32.60 -36.45
CA LEU A 45 -19.24 31.57 -37.14
C LEU A 45 -18.88 32.10 -38.53
N ASP A 46 -17.74 32.78 -38.64
CA ASP A 46 -17.26 33.41 -39.88
C ASP A 46 -15.77 33.08 -40.14
N GLY A 47 -15.26 33.53 -41.30
CA GLY A 47 -13.86 33.32 -41.70
C GLY A 47 -13.51 31.83 -41.83
N ASP A 48 -12.47 31.39 -41.11
CA ASP A 48 -12.04 29.99 -41.07
C ASP A 48 -12.94 29.11 -40.19
N ASN A 49 -13.83 29.71 -39.37
CA ASN A 49 -14.75 29.03 -38.45
C ASN A 49 -16.18 28.90 -38.99
N LYS A 50 -16.37 28.94 -40.33
CA LYS A 50 -17.68 28.81 -40.99
C LYS A 50 -18.41 27.51 -40.61
N TYR A 51 -19.73 27.59 -40.54
CA TYR A 51 -20.59 26.44 -40.27
C TYR A 51 -20.77 25.56 -41.50
N GLN A 52 -20.48 24.26 -41.40
CA GLN A 52 -20.76 23.29 -42.45
C GLN A 52 -22.24 22.87 -42.40
N SER A 53 -23.06 23.46 -43.26
CA SER A 53 -24.45 23.03 -43.47
C SER A 53 -24.51 21.79 -44.36
N GLU A 54 -25.45 20.88 -44.08
CA GLU A 54 -25.61 19.64 -44.84
C GLU A 54 -25.95 19.87 -46.32
N LYS A 55 -26.67 20.95 -46.63
CA LYS A 55 -27.19 21.26 -47.97
C LYS A 55 -26.40 22.33 -48.73
N TYR A 56 -25.79 23.29 -48.04
CA TYR A 56 -25.19 24.48 -48.65
C TYR A 56 -23.68 24.62 -48.38
N GLY A 57 -23.04 23.61 -47.78
CA GLY A 57 -21.61 23.65 -47.47
C GLY A 57 -21.26 24.67 -46.38
N LEU A 58 -20.04 25.21 -46.42
CA LEU A 58 -19.53 26.20 -45.47
C LEU A 58 -20.25 27.55 -45.61
N GLN A 59 -20.88 28.00 -44.54
CA GLN A 59 -21.67 29.23 -44.48
C GLN A 59 -21.32 30.06 -43.25
N ASP A 60 -21.41 31.38 -43.39
CA ASP A 60 -21.37 32.27 -42.22
C ASP A 60 -22.68 32.10 -41.46
N ALA A 61 -22.60 31.87 -40.15
CA ALA A 61 -23.76 31.56 -39.32
C ALA A 61 -23.70 32.21 -37.95
N LYS A 62 -24.88 32.42 -37.36
CA LYS A 62 -25.05 32.82 -35.96
C LYS A 62 -25.36 31.58 -35.14
N LYS A 63 -24.59 31.34 -34.09
CA LYS A 63 -24.82 30.27 -33.13
C LYS A 63 -25.18 30.88 -31.79
N GLY A 64 -26.23 30.36 -31.16
CA GLY A 64 -26.68 30.88 -29.88
C GLY A 64 -27.50 29.87 -29.11
N MET A 65 -27.90 30.28 -27.91
CA MET A 65 -28.71 29.47 -27.01
C MET A 65 -29.75 30.35 -26.33
N LEU A 66 -30.97 29.81 -26.20
CA LEU A 66 -32.07 30.42 -25.46
C LEU A 66 -32.75 29.36 -24.58
N PHE A 67 -33.33 29.79 -23.47
CA PHE A 67 -34.07 28.91 -22.56
C PHE A 67 -35.51 28.74 -23.04
N ILE A 68 -36.02 27.51 -23.03
CA ILE A 68 -37.44 27.26 -23.34
C ILE A 68 -38.27 27.47 -22.07
N ASP A 69 -37.77 26.95 -20.96
CA ASP A 69 -38.35 26.98 -19.64
C ASP A 69 -37.24 26.91 -18.58
N PHE A 70 -37.54 27.41 -17.39
CA PHE A 70 -36.67 27.26 -16.22
C PHE A 70 -37.30 26.29 -15.20
N PRO A 71 -36.51 25.55 -14.41
CA PRO A 71 -37.03 24.64 -13.39
C PRO A 71 -37.50 25.39 -12.13
N PRO A 72 -38.42 24.82 -11.32
CA PRO A 72 -38.81 25.38 -10.03
C PRO A 72 -37.64 25.54 -9.03
N VAL A 73 -36.65 24.64 -9.10
CA VAL A 73 -35.40 24.72 -8.34
C VAL A 73 -34.26 24.94 -9.33
N LEU A 74 -33.62 26.10 -9.25
CA LEU A 74 -32.54 26.50 -10.13
C LEU A 74 -31.19 26.33 -9.41
N GLN A 75 -30.36 25.45 -9.95
CA GLN A 75 -29.02 25.18 -9.45
C GLN A 75 -27.98 25.87 -10.35
N LEU A 76 -27.25 26.84 -9.80
CA LEU A 76 -26.24 27.61 -10.53
C LEU A 76 -24.86 27.24 -9.99
N GLN A 77 -24.08 26.54 -10.79
CA GLN A 77 -22.68 26.25 -10.50
C GLN A 77 -21.82 27.41 -11.00
N LEU A 78 -21.04 28.02 -10.12
CA LEU A 78 -20.14 29.11 -10.46
C LEU A 78 -18.78 28.52 -10.82
N LYS A 79 -18.34 28.67 -12.07
CA LYS A 79 -17.05 28.15 -12.56
C LYS A 79 -15.88 28.90 -11.93
N ARG A 80 -15.59 28.60 -10.66
CA ARG A 80 -14.47 29.14 -9.91
C ARG A 80 -13.20 28.31 -10.01
N PHE A 81 -13.25 27.15 -10.65
CA PHE A 81 -12.08 26.32 -10.90
C PHE A 81 -11.92 26.15 -12.40
N GLU A 82 -10.78 26.59 -12.92
CA GLU A 82 -10.44 26.44 -14.34
C GLU A 82 -9.01 25.92 -14.47
N TYR A 83 -8.76 25.23 -15.57
CA TYR A 83 -7.42 24.78 -15.93
C TYR A 83 -6.72 25.89 -16.72
N ASP A 84 -5.62 26.42 -16.16
CA ASP A 84 -4.78 27.40 -16.84
C ASP A 84 -3.80 26.66 -17.77
N HIS A 85 -4.19 26.54 -19.04
CA HIS A 85 -3.39 25.89 -20.08
C HIS A 85 -1.99 26.49 -20.24
N ALA A 86 -1.80 27.79 -19.95
CA ALA A 86 -0.49 28.43 -20.12
C ALA A 86 0.49 28.04 -19.00
N ARG A 87 -0.04 27.69 -17.82
CA ARG A 87 0.75 27.31 -16.65
C ARG A 87 0.71 25.80 -16.33
N ASP A 88 -0.10 25.03 -17.06
CA ASP A 88 -0.34 23.60 -16.83
C ASP A 88 -0.76 23.29 -15.38
N ILE A 89 -1.62 24.15 -14.82
CA ILE A 89 -2.12 24.00 -13.45
C ILE A 89 -3.61 24.35 -13.35
N MET A 90 -4.28 23.74 -12.40
CA MET A 90 -5.62 24.16 -11.99
C MET A 90 -5.52 25.42 -11.12
N VAL A 91 -6.40 26.40 -11.35
CA VAL A 91 -6.47 27.67 -10.61
C VAL A 91 -7.87 27.92 -10.06
N LYS A 92 -7.94 28.58 -8.89
CA LYS A 92 -9.20 29.04 -8.30
C LYS A 92 -9.40 30.54 -8.57
N ILE A 93 -10.54 30.89 -9.14
CA ILE A 93 -10.97 32.26 -9.42
C ILE A 93 -11.65 32.83 -8.16
N ASN A 94 -10.94 33.73 -7.48
CA ASN A 94 -11.44 34.40 -6.28
C ASN A 94 -12.05 35.78 -6.57
N ASP A 95 -12.24 36.12 -7.85
CA ASP A 95 -12.82 37.40 -8.28
C ASP A 95 -14.18 37.66 -7.61
N ARG A 96 -14.46 38.93 -7.36
CA ARG A 96 -15.73 39.37 -6.79
C ARG A 96 -16.85 39.14 -7.79
N TYR A 97 -17.85 38.36 -7.40
CA TYR A 97 -18.98 37.96 -8.21
C TYR A 97 -20.26 38.07 -7.39
N GLU A 98 -21.15 38.97 -7.79
CA GLU A 98 -22.38 39.26 -7.06
C GLU A 98 -23.53 38.35 -7.50
N PHE A 99 -24.38 37.98 -6.53
CA PHE A 99 -25.60 37.25 -6.78
C PHE A 99 -26.72 37.79 -5.89
N PRO A 100 -27.91 38.10 -6.44
CA PRO A 100 -28.94 38.80 -5.69
C PRO A 100 -29.77 37.84 -4.83
N LEU A 101 -30.41 38.37 -3.78
CA LEU A 101 -31.39 37.62 -2.99
C LEU A 101 -32.63 37.23 -3.82
N GLN A 102 -33.05 38.10 -4.73
CA GLN A 102 -34.09 37.86 -5.72
C GLN A 102 -33.53 37.93 -7.13
N LEU A 103 -33.73 36.88 -7.91
CA LEU A 103 -33.25 36.75 -9.29
C LEU A 103 -34.45 36.73 -10.22
N ASP A 104 -34.58 37.76 -11.05
CA ASP A 104 -35.66 37.85 -12.05
C ASP A 104 -35.10 37.51 -13.43
N LEU A 105 -35.43 36.32 -13.95
CA LEU A 105 -34.98 35.87 -15.26
C LEU A 105 -35.94 36.27 -16.40
N ASP A 106 -37.08 36.87 -16.08
CA ASP A 106 -38.01 37.44 -17.06
C ASP A 106 -37.76 38.94 -17.31
N ARG A 107 -36.77 39.52 -16.62
CA ARG A 107 -36.34 40.91 -16.85
C ARG A 107 -36.05 41.18 -18.34
N ASP A 108 -36.12 42.46 -18.71
CA ASP A 108 -35.83 42.92 -20.07
C ASP A 108 -36.67 42.19 -21.13
N ASP A 109 -37.97 41.99 -20.85
CA ASP A 109 -38.98 41.31 -21.69
C ASP A 109 -38.65 39.83 -22.02
N GLY A 110 -38.13 39.10 -21.02
CA GLY A 110 -37.77 37.70 -21.15
C GLY A 110 -36.61 37.48 -22.11
N LYS A 111 -35.59 38.34 -22.06
CA LYS A 111 -34.39 38.32 -22.93
C LYS A 111 -33.74 36.94 -23.05
N TYR A 112 -33.77 36.14 -21.98
CA TYR A 112 -33.14 34.81 -21.94
C TYR A 112 -34.04 33.70 -22.51
N LEU A 113 -35.34 33.95 -22.64
CA LEU A 113 -36.32 32.98 -23.08
C LEU A 113 -36.42 32.94 -24.60
N SER A 114 -36.73 31.76 -25.14
CA SER A 114 -37.05 31.58 -26.54
C SER A 114 -38.39 32.28 -26.88
N PRO A 115 -38.59 32.74 -28.13
CA PRO A 115 -39.86 33.35 -28.53
C PRO A 115 -41.10 32.45 -28.37
N GLU A 116 -40.89 31.13 -28.35
CA GLU A 116 -41.93 30.11 -28.18
C GLU A 116 -42.11 29.67 -26.71
N ALA A 117 -41.37 30.28 -25.78
CA ALA A 117 -41.44 29.94 -24.35
C ALA A 117 -42.81 30.26 -23.76
N ASP A 118 -43.29 29.40 -22.86
CA ASP A 118 -44.48 29.71 -22.07
C ASP A 118 -44.14 30.81 -21.05
N ARG A 119 -44.83 31.95 -21.19
CA ARG A 119 -44.69 33.12 -20.31
C ARG A 119 -45.83 33.22 -19.28
N SER A 120 -46.64 32.16 -19.12
CA SER A 120 -47.75 32.12 -18.16
C SER A 120 -47.28 32.14 -16.70
N VAL A 121 -46.09 31.62 -16.42
CA VAL A 121 -45.47 31.57 -15.09
C VAL A 121 -44.25 32.48 -15.08
N ARG A 122 -44.18 33.38 -14.09
CA ARG A 122 -43.04 34.29 -13.93
C ARG A 122 -41.82 33.57 -13.36
N ASN A 123 -40.66 33.73 -13.99
CA ASN A 123 -39.37 33.20 -13.56
C ASN A 123 -38.68 34.12 -12.54
N LEU A 124 -39.39 34.42 -11.45
CA LEU A 124 -38.86 35.14 -10.29
C LEU A 124 -38.43 34.13 -9.23
N TYR A 125 -37.17 34.20 -8.82
CA TYR A 125 -36.56 33.27 -7.90
C TYR A 125 -36.06 33.95 -6.62
N THR A 126 -36.16 33.23 -5.50
CA THR A 126 -35.60 33.62 -4.20
C THR A 126 -34.42 32.70 -3.84
N LEU A 127 -33.30 33.28 -3.42
CA LEU A 127 -32.11 32.54 -3.03
C LEU A 127 -32.37 31.70 -1.75
N HIS A 128 -32.12 30.40 -1.87
CA HIS A 128 -32.32 29.40 -0.82
C HIS A 128 -31.01 28.98 -0.16
N SER A 129 -29.98 28.64 -0.95
CA SER A 129 -28.68 28.15 -0.45
C SER A 129 -27.49 28.80 -1.16
N VAL A 130 -26.43 29.01 -0.39
CA VAL A 130 -25.11 29.46 -0.85
C VAL A 130 -24.08 28.45 -0.38
N LEU A 131 -23.49 27.69 -1.30
CA LEU A 131 -22.44 26.72 -0.99
C LEU A 131 -21.08 27.37 -1.20
N VAL A 132 -20.22 27.25 -0.19
CA VAL A 132 -18.99 28.00 -0.07
C VAL A 132 -17.80 27.07 0.03
N HIS A 133 -16.71 27.45 -0.64
CA HIS A 133 -15.42 26.79 -0.54
C HIS A 133 -14.37 27.78 -0.05
N SER A 134 -13.73 27.45 1.07
CA SER A 134 -12.64 28.21 1.67
C SER A 134 -11.31 27.49 1.49
N GLY A 135 -10.41 28.04 0.69
CA GLY A 135 -9.11 27.42 0.41
C GLY A 135 -8.72 27.46 -1.06
N GLY A 136 -7.71 26.66 -1.40
CA GLY A 136 -7.10 26.61 -2.72
C GLY A 136 -7.50 25.38 -3.53
N VAL A 137 -6.80 25.14 -4.63
CA VAL A 137 -7.09 24.05 -5.58
C VAL A 137 -6.71 22.68 -5.02
N SER A 138 -5.66 22.61 -4.21
CA SER A 138 -5.15 21.37 -3.63
C SER A 138 -5.89 20.94 -2.35
N GLY A 139 -6.82 21.75 -1.87
CA GLY A 139 -7.56 21.49 -0.65
C GLY A 139 -8.22 22.74 -0.06
N GLY A 140 -9.32 22.52 0.63
CA GLY A 140 -10.06 23.55 1.34
C GLY A 140 -11.24 22.98 2.10
N HIS A 141 -11.99 23.87 2.75
CA HIS A 141 -13.11 23.56 3.62
C HIS A 141 -14.43 23.94 2.95
N TYR A 142 -15.43 23.08 3.06
CA TYR A 142 -16.74 23.27 2.44
C TYR A 142 -17.80 23.47 3.51
N TYR A 143 -18.63 24.48 3.33
CA TYR A 143 -19.77 24.73 4.21
C TYR A 143 -20.88 25.42 3.41
N ALA A 144 -22.08 25.48 3.98
CA ALA A 144 -23.23 26.06 3.29
C ALA A 144 -23.97 27.06 4.18
N PHE A 145 -24.46 28.14 3.58
CA PHE A 145 -25.52 28.96 4.17
C PHE A 145 -26.85 28.55 3.56
N ILE A 146 -27.83 28.24 4.39
CA ILE A 146 -29.14 27.76 3.95
C ILE A 146 -30.24 28.52 4.69
N ARG A 147 -31.34 28.82 3.99
CA ARG A 147 -32.62 29.29 4.55
C ARG A 147 -33.68 28.21 4.41
N PRO A 148 -33.77 27.25 5.36
CA PRO A 148 -34.64 26.07 5.20
C PRO A 148 -36.11 26.43 4.94
N THR A 149 -36.62 27.50 5.56
CA THR A 149 -38.01 27.96 5.41
C THR A 149 -38.17 29.15 4.46
N LEU A 150 -37.09 29.56 3.77
CA LEU A 150 -37.03 30.81 3.01
C LEU A 150 -37.49 32.06 3.81
N SER A 151 -37.43 32.01 5.14
CA SER A 151 -37.60 33.17 6.02
C SER A 151 -36.36 34.08 5.97
N ASN A 152 -36.34 35.19 6.70
CA ASN A 152 -35.18 36.10 6.71
C ASN A 152 -33.95 35.54 7.48
N GLN A 153 -34.10 34.42 8.20
CA GLN A 153 -33.03 33.83 9.00
C GLN A 153 -32.16 32.89 8.17
N TRP A 154 -30.86 33.15 8.15
CA TRP A 154 -29.85 32.26 7.57
C TRP A 154 -29.23 31.36 8.63
N TYR A 155 -28.84 30.16 8.21
CA TYR A 155 -28.09 29.23 9.02
C TYR A 155 -26.82 28.82 8.29
N LYS A 156 -25.68 28.85 8.97
CA LYS A 156 -24.42 28.29 8.49
C LYS A 156 -24.35 26.83 8.95
N PHE A 157 -24.31 25.92 8.00
CA PHE A 157 -24.08 24.49 8.16
C PHE A 157 -22.60 24.23 7.90
N ASP A 158 -21.83 24.08 8.99
CA ASP A 158 -20.39 23.88 9.01
C ASP A 158 -20.11 22.53 9.70
N ASP A 159 -20.19 21.46 8.92
CA ASP A 159 -20.13 20.07 9.35
C ASP A 159 -21.09 19.77 10.53
N GLU A 160 -20.55 19.42 11.69
CA GLU A 160 -21.29 19.09 12.91
C GLU A 160 -21.91 20.32 13.61
N ARG A 161 -21.56 21.54 13.16
CA ARG A 161 -21.96 22.79 13.80
C ARG A 161 -22.93 23.57 12.91
N VAL A 162 -24.10 23.87 13.46
CA VAL A 162 -25.10 24.74 12.81
C VAL A 162 -25.25 26.03 13.63
N THR A 163 -24.99 27.18 13.02
CA THR A 163 -25.12 28.50 13.66
C THR A 163 -26.07 29.42 12.90
N LYS A 164 -26.71 30.35 13.60
CA LYS A 164 -27.50 31.42 12.99
C LYS A 164 -26.58 32.51 12.48
N GLU A 165 -26.82 33.00 11.28
CA GLU A 165 -26.05 34.07 10.66
C GLU A 165 -26.98 35.13 10.05
N ASP A 166 -26.42 36.31 9.77
CA ASP A 166 -27.13 37.39 9.10
C ASP A 166 -27.04 37.29 7.56
N LEU A 167 -27.86 38.08 6.88
CA LEU A 167 -27.89 38.13 5.41
C LEU A 167 -26.53 38.56 4.83
N LYS A 168 -25.85 39.51 5.48
CA LYS A 168 -24.59 40.05 5.00
C LYS A 168 -23.50 38.98 4.93
N ARG A 169 -23.38 38.16 5.98
CA ARG A 169 -22.43 37.04 6.03
C ARG A 169 -22.78 35.93 5.06
N ALA A 170 -24.06 35.59 4.91
CA ALA A 170 -24.48 34.54 4.01
C ALA A 170 -24.37 34.92 2.53
N LEU A 171 -24.48 36.22 2.20
CA LEU A 171 -24.55 36.74 0.85
C LEU A 171 -23.30 37.55 0.47
N GLU A 172 -23.18 38.77 0.98
CA GLU A 172 -22.18 39.76 0.54
C GLU A 172 -20.75 39.31 0.81
N GLU A 173 -20.51 38.66 1.96
CA GLU A 173 -19.17 38.17 2.29
C GLU A 173 -18.74 36.98 1.43
N GLN A 174 -19.67 36.34 0.70
CA GLN A 174 -19.41 35.17 -0.15
C GLN A 174 -19.20 35.50 -1.63
N TYR A 175 -19.22 36.78 -2.01
CA TYR A 175 -18.95 37.22 -3.38
C TYR A 175 -17.50 36.98 -3.82
N GLY A 176 -16.56 36.86 -2.88
CA GLY A 176 -15.12 36.88 -3.16
C GLY A 176 -14.56 38.31 -3.28
N GLY A 177 -13.44 38.47 -3.98
CA GLY A 177 -12.73 39.74 -4.13
C GLY A 177 -11.65 39.97 -3.09
N GLU A 178 -11.22 41.23 -2.97
CA GLU A 178 -10.23 41.68 -1.99
C GLU A 178 -10.90 42.30 -0.77
N GLU A 179 -10.32 42.07 0.41
CA GLU A 179 -10.73 42.68 1.68
C GLU A 179 -9.64 43.64 2.18
N GLU A 180 -10.06 44.83 2.61
CA GLU A 180 -9.21 45.84 3.24
C GLU A 180 -9.35 45.73 4.76
N LEU A 181 -8.23 45.58 5.48
CA LEU A 181 -8.25 45.60 6.95
C LEU A 181 -8.49 47.03 7.48
N PRO A 182 -9.28 47.21 8.55
CA PRO A 182 -9.43 48.51 9.19
C PRO A 182 -8.09 49.03 9.73
N HIS A 183 -7.84 50.33 9.58
CA HIS A 183 -6.60 50.99 10.03
C HIS A 183 -6.33 50.72 11.51
N THR A 184 -5.28 49.97 11.82
CA THR A 184 -4.88 49.68 13.21
C THR A 184 -4.18 50.84 13.92
N ASN A 185 -3.93 51.99 13.27
CA ASN A 185 -3.39 53.19 13.89
C ASN A 185 -3.83 54.49 13.17
N PRO A 186 -4.60 55.39 13.82
CA PRO A 186 -5.09 56.65 13.21
C PRO A 186 -4.02 57.76 13.21
N GLY A 187 -2.83 57.47 12.68
CA GLY A 187 -1.71 58.43 12.67
C GLY A 187 -0.59 58.17 11.65
N LEU A 188 -0.63 57.08 10.89
CA LEU A 188 0.35 56.78 9.83
C LEU A 188 -0.37 56.64 8.49
N ASN A 189 -0.11 57.55 7.54
CA ASN A 189 -0.59 57.45 6.16
C ASN A 189 0.15 56.31 5.42
N MET A 190 -0.29 55.07 5.63
CA MET A 190 0.08 53.92 4.81
C MET A 190 -1.17 53.42 4.08
N ASN A 191 -1.05 53.10 2.79
CA ASN A 191 -2.14 52.48 2.03
C ASN A 191 -2.58 51.18 2.72
N PRO A 192 -3.90 50.93 2.85
CA PRO A 192 -4.40 49.72 3.50
C PRO A 192 -3.93 48.46 2.75
N LEU A 193 -3.45 47.46 3.48
CA LEU A 193 -3.11 46.15 2.90
C LEU A 193 -4.40 45.46 2.44
N LYS A 194 -4.44 45.09 1.15
CA LYS A 194 -5.50 44.31 0.53
C LYS A 194 -5.13 42.83 0.53
N PHE A 195 -6.04 41.97 0.95
CA PHE A 195 -5.87 40.52 0.85
C PHE A 195 -7.02 39.90 0.07
N THR A 196 -6.72 38.93 -0.78
CA THR A 196 -7.74 38.19 -1.53
C THR A 196 -8.54 37.27 -0.59
N LYS A 197 -9.86 37.30 -0.70
CA LYS A 197 -10.75 36.39 0.02
C LYS A 197 -10.64 34.99 -0.57
N TYR A 198 -10.17 34.05 0.24
CA TYR A 198 -10.08 32.64 -0.15
C TYR A 198 -11.37 31.86 0.09
N SER A 199 -12.37 32.47 0.73
CA SER A 199 -13.72 31.93 0.88
C SER A 199 -14.69 32.64 -0.04
N ASN A 200 -15.39 31.87 -0.87
CA ASN A 200 -16.38 32.40 -1.81
C ASN A 200 -17.37 31.30 -2.23
N ALA A 201 -18.55 31.74 -2.65
CA ALA A 201 -19.60 30.87 -3.13
C ALA A 201 -19.20 30.22 -4.46
N TYR A 202 -19.36 28.89 -4.56
CA TYR A 202 -19.11 28.16 -5.81
C TYR A 202 -20.39 27.53 -6.39
N MET A 203 -21.48 27.48 -5.61
CA MET A 203 -22.78 27.03 -6.09
C MET A 203 -23.91 27.76 -5.36
N LEU A 204 -24.95 28.11 -6.09
CA LEU A 204 -26.13 28.80 -5.60
C LEU A 204 -27.39 27.98 -5.91
N VAL A 205 -28.34 27.98 -4.99
CA VAL A 205 -29.64 27.35 -5.17
C VAL A 205 -30.73 28.38 -5.01
N TYR A 206 -31.56 28.51 -6.04
CA TYR A 206 -32.69 29.43 -6.12
C TYR A 206 -34.00 28.64 -6.24
N ILE A 207 -35.06 29.11 -5.60
CA ILE A 207 -36.39 28.51 -5.68
C ILE A 207 -37.35 29.52 -6.29
N ARG A 208 -38.16 29.09 -7.28
CA ARG A 208 -39.16 29.95 -7.92
C ARG A 208 -40.23 30.35 -6.91
N GLU A 209 -40.56 31.63 -6.86
CA GLU A 209 -41.47 32.18 -5.85
C GLU A 209 -42.86 31.53 -5.93
N SER A 210 -43.38 31.23 -7.13
CA SER A 210 -44.68 30.58 -7.32
C SER A 210 -44.71 29.11 -6.87
N ASP A 211 -43.56 28.44 -6.82
CA ASP A 211 -43.44 27.02 -6.47
C ASP A 211 -42.98 26.81 -5.01
N LYS A 212 -42.74 27.90 -4.28
CA LYS A 212 -42.17 27.91 -2.93
C LYS A 212 -42.89 27.00 -1.94
N GLU A 213 -44.21 27.13 -1.83
CA GLU A 213 -45.01 26.36 -0.85
C GLU A 213 -45.03 24.87 -1.15
N LYS A 214 -44.90 24.49 -2.43
CA LYS A 214 -44.85 23.10 -2.86
C LYS A 214 -43.48 22.45 -2.59
N ILE A 215 -42.41 23.22 -2.72
CA ILE A 215 -41.03 22.73 -2.57
C ILE A 215 -40.58 22.75 -1.12
N VAL A 216 -40.92 23.82 -0.40
CA VAL A 216 -40.57 24.04 1.01
C VAL A 216 -41.82 23.77 1.85
N CYS A 217 -42.33 22.54 1.77
CA CYS A 217 -43.44 22.10 2.59
C CYS A 217 -42.93 21.58 3.94
N ASP A 218 -43.78 21.67 4.96
CA ASP A 218 -43.51 21.03 6.25
C ASP A 218 -43.68 19.51 6.09
N LEU A 219 -42.70 18.76 6.58
CA LEU A 219 -42.72 17.30 6.60
C LEU A 219 -42.95 16.82 8.04
N GLU A 220 -43.91 15.92 8.22
CA GLU A 220 -44.21 15.27 9.49
C GLU A 220 -43.56 13.88 9.57
N GLU A 221 -43.42 13.33 10.77
CA GLU A 221 -42.89 11.96 10.94
C GLU A 221 -43.76 10.91 10.23
N THR A 222 -45.04 11.19 10.02
CA THR A 222 -46.00 10.35 9.30
C THR A 222 -45.69 10.24 7.81
N ASP A 223 -44.97 11.21 7.23
CA ASP A 223 -44.55 11.19 5.82
C ASP A 223 -43.40 10.19 5.58
N ILE A 224 -42.69 9.79 6.64
CA ILE A 224 -41.60 8.83 6.56
C ILE A 224 -42.19 7.41 6.60
N ASN A 225 -41.94 6.64 5.54
CA ASN A 225 -42.38 5.25 5.44
C ASN A 225 -41.91 4.37 6.63
N GLU A 226 -42.82 3.56 7.18
CA GLU A 226 -42.55 2.73 8.37
C GLU A 226 -41.46 1.65 8.16
N ASP A 227 -41.30 1.13 6.96
CA ASP A 227 -40.23 0.17 6.65
C ASP A 227 -38.85 0.84 6.76
N LEU A 228 -38.74 2.11 6.34
CA LEU A 228 -37.52 2.90 6.50
C LEU A 228 -37.22 3.17 7.98
N LYS A 229 -38.23 3.54 8.78
CA LYS A 229 -38.06 3.74 10.24
C LYS A 229 -37.57 2.47 10.92
N THR A 230 -38.14 1.32 10.56
CA THR A 230 -37.77 0.02 11.13
C THR A 230 -36.35 -0.36 10.76
N ARG A 231 -35.97 -0.17 9.49
CA ARG A 231 -34.61 -0.42 9.03
C ARG A 231 -33.58 0.46 9.74
N LEU A 232 -33.82 1.77 9.84
CA LEU A 232 -32.88 2.71 10.46
C LEU A 232 -32.68 2.41 11.96
N ARG A 233 -33.75 2.07 12.69
CA ARG A 233 -33.65 1.63 14.09
C ARG A 233 -32.74 0.40 14.23
N LYS A 234 -32.92 -0.59 13.37
CA LYS A 234 -32.06 -1.78 13.37
C LYS A 234 -30.60 -1.44 13.05
N GLU A 235 -30.35 -0.55 12.08
CA GLU A 235 -28.98 -0.11 11.76
C GLU A 235 -28.31 0.62 12.94
N ASP A 236 -29.06 1.40 13.71
CA ASP A 236 -28.54 2.08 14.91
C ASP A 236 -28.29 1.11 16.08
N GLU A 237 -29.18 0.14 16.29
CA GLU A 237 -28.95 -0.96 17.24
C GLU A 237 -27.68 -1.76 16.89
N ASP A 238 -27.49 -2.10 15.61
CA ASP A 238 -26.30 -2.81 15.12
C ASP A 238 -25.02 -1.98 15.31
N LYS A 239 -25.08 -0.66 15.08
CA LYS A 239 -23.95 0.26 15.34
C LYS A 239 -23.63 0.31 16.83
N GLU A 240 -24.63 0.37 17.69
CA GLU A 240 -24.44 0.39 19.14
C GLU A 240 -23.83 -0.92 19.64
N ASN A 241 -24.31 -2.07 19.14
CA ASN A 241 -23.74 -3.37 19.44
C ASN A 241 -22.27 -3.47 19.00
N LYS A 242 -21.93 -3.04 17.78
CA LYS A 242 -20.52 -2.96 17.32
C LYS A 242 -19.68 -2.03 18.18
N LYS A 243 -20.25 -0.93 18.68
CA LYS A 243 -19.54 0.00 19.58
C LYS A 243 -19.28 -0.66 20.94
N LYS A 244 -20.24 -1.43 21.47
CA LYS A 244 -20.07 -2.25 22.69
C LYS A 244 -18.99 -3.31 22.48
N GLU A 245 -19.04 -4.08 21.41
CA GLU A 245 -18.01 -5.07 21.07
C GLU A 245 -16.61 -4.46 20.96
N LYS A 246 -16.47 -3.29 20.31
CA LYS A 246 -15.19 -2.57 20.25
C LYS A 246 -14.71 -2.11 21.62
N ALA A 247 -15.61 -1.65 22.48
CA ALA A 247 -15.29 -1.24 23.84
C ALA A 247 -14.83 -2.44 24.69
N GLU A 248 -15.51 -3.59 24.56
CA GLU A 248 -15.14 -4.85 25.21
C GLU A 248 -13.81 -5.39 24.68
N ALA A 249 -13.58 -5.35 23.36
CA ALA A 249 -12.34 -5.80 22.74
C ALA A 249 -11.12 -5.02 23.27
N HIS A 250 -11.28 -3.72 23.59
CA HIS A 250 -10.22 -2.93 24.22
C HIS A 250 -9.85 -3.42 25.63
N MET A 251 -10.72 -4.16 26.33
CA MET A 251 -10.44 -4.73 27.65
C MET A 251 -9.55 -5.98 27.57
N PHE A 252 -9.53 -6.66 26.42
CA PHE A 252 -8.71 -7.85 26.22
C PHE A 252 -7.31 -7.49 25.70
N THR A 253 -6.38 -8.38 25.98
CA THR A 253 -5.04 -8.38 25.39
C THR A 253 -4.63 -9.79 25.05
N THR A 254 -3.70 -9.92 24.12
CA THR A 254 -3.04 -11.17 23.77
C THR A 254 -1.58 -11.15 24.21
N PHE A 255 -1.08 -12.32 24.57
CA PHE A 255 0.33 -12.63 24.81
C PHE A 255 0.63 -14.06 24.38
N LYS A 256 1.90 -14.42 24.24
CA LYS A 256 2.32 -15.75 23.75
C LYS A 256 3.26 -16.41 24.76
N VAL A 257 3.07 -17.71 24.96
CA VAL A 257 3.91 -18.52 25.85
C VAL A 257 4.41 -19.75 25.10
N ALA A 258 5.73 -19.91 24.99
CA ALA A 258 6.36 -21.10 24.44
C ALA A 258 6.67 -22.12 25.55
N ARG A 259 6.57 -23.41 25.24
CA ARG A 259 6.91 -24.55 26.12
C ARG A 259 7.85 -25.50 25.40
N ASP A 260 8.47 -26.43 26.12
CA ASP A 260 9.33 -27.48 25.55
C ASP A 260 8.65 -28.28 24.44
N HIS A 261 7.35 -28.53 24.55
CA HIS A 261 6.57 -29.18 23.50
C HIS A 261 6.58 -28.38 22.19
N ASP A 262 6.45 -27.05 22.28
CA ASP A 262 6.42 -26.17 21.12
C ASP A 262 7.82 -26.06 20.48
N LEU A 263 8.88 -26.04 21.30
CA LEU A 263 10.28 -26.11 20.85
C LEU A 263 10.55 -27.43 20.10
N ALA A 264 10.18 -28.57 20.70
CA ALA A 264 10.35 -29.90 20.10
C ALA A 264 9.55 -30.08 18.80
N ALA A 265 8.38 -29.43 18.68
CA ALA A 265 7.54 -29.52 17.49
C ALA A 265 8.10 -28.73 16.29
N GLN A 266 8.86 -27.65 16.54
CA GLN A 266 9.37 -26.75 15.50
C GLN A 266 10.82 -27.05 15.10
N ILE A 267 11.69 -27.35 16.07
CA ILE A 267 13.12 -27.59 15.82
C ILE A 267 13.29 -28.83 14.94
N GLY A 268 14.05 -28.68 13.85
CA GLY A 268 14.37 -29.76 12.90
C GLY A 268 13.41 -29.91 11.72
N ARG A 269 12.29 -29.17 11.72
CA ARG A 269 11.31 -29.17 10.62
C ARG A 269 11.38 -27.87 9.83
N ASP A 270 10.80 -26.83 10.43
CA ASP A 270 10.72 -25.50 9.82
C ASP A 270 11.74 -24.53 10.43
N LEU A 271 12.37 -24.92 11.55
CA LEU A 271 13.30 -24.09 12.30
C LEU A 271 14.55 -24.90 12.64
N PHE A 272 15.72 -24.44 12.21
CA PHE A 272 17.00 -25.07 12.56
C PHE A 272 17.77 -24.21 13.57
N PHE A 273 17.72 -22.89 13.41
CA PHE A 273 18.36 -21.91 14.29
C PHE A 273 17.34 -21.25 15.21
N ASP A 274 17.76 -20.90 16.42
CA ASP A 274 16.94 -20.41 17.53
C ASP A 274 15.99 -21.47 18.09
N LEU A 275 15.28 -21.16 19.16
CA LEU A 275 14.46 -22.12 19.89
C LEU A 275 13.06 -22.30 19.29
N VAL A 276 12.43 -21.20 18.86
CA VAL A 276 11.03 -21.22 18.43
C VAL A 276 10.67 -20.00 17.58
N ASP A 277 9.85 -20.20 16.55
CA ASP A 277 9.18 -19.12 15.84
C ASP A 277 7.90 -18.73 16.59
N TYR A 278 7.93 -17.56 17.25
CA TYR A 278 6.80 -17.03 17.99
C TYR A 278 5.60 -16.66 17.11
N GLU A 279 5.76 -16.53 15.80
CA GLU A 279 4.60 -16.32 14.91
C GLU A 279 3.74 -17.58 14.78
N LYS A 280 4.33 -18.76 15.01
CA LYS A 280 3.62 -20.05 15.02
C LYS A 280 3.01 -20.41 16.39
N ILE A 281 3.32 -19.63 17.44
CA ILE A 281 2.78 -19.86 18.78
C ILE A 281 1.37 -19.27 18.92
N HIS A 282 0.45 -20.08 19.46
CA HIS A 282 -0.94 -19.67 19.65
C HIS A 282 -1.03 -18.50 20.64
N PRO A 283 -1.66 -17.37 20.25
CA PRO A 283 -1.83 -16.23 21.15
C PRO A 283 -2.94 -16.50 22.17
N ILE A 284 -2.64 -16.24 23.43
CA ILE A 284 -3.57 -16.42 24.54
C ILE A 284 -4.28 -15.08 24.80
N ARG A 285 -5.61 -15.08 24.68
CA ARG A 285 -6.46 -13.90 24.89
C ARG A 285 -6.99 -13.88 26.32
N VAL A 286 -6.67 -12.82 27.06
CA VAL A 286 -7.07 -12.61 28.46
C VAL A 286 -7.50 -11.17 28.70
N LEU A 287 -8.16 -10.90 29.82
CA LEU A 287 -8.46 -9.54 30.25
C LEU A 287 -7.16 -8.82 30.69
N LYS A 288 -7.04 -7.53 30.38
CA LYS A 288 -5.84 -6.72 30.72
C LYS A 288 -5.62 -6.58 32.23
N ASP A 289 -6.69 -6.58 33.02
CA ASP A 289 -6.68 -6.46 34.47
C ASP A 289 -6.55 -7.82 35.19
N MET A 290 -6.59 -8.94 34.46
CA MET A 290 -6.39 -10.27 35.02
C MET A 290 -5.03 -10.36 35.72
N PRO A 291 -4.97 -10.72 37.01
CA PRO A 291 -3.72 -10.97 37.72
C PRO A 291 -2.94 -12.13 37.09
N PHE A 292 -1.62 -12.02 36.98
CA PHE A 292 -0.82 -13.07 36.35
C PHE A 292 -0.86 -14.41 37.10
N ASN A 293 -1.06 -14.39 38.43
CA ASN A 293 -1.28 -15.62 39.20
C ASN A 293 -2.52 -16.40 38.75
N GLN A 294 -3.58 -15.72 38.33
CA GLN A 294 -4.77 -16.38 37.79
C GLN A 294 -4.46 -17.03 36.44
N VAL A 295 -3.57 -16.44 35.63
CA VAL A 295 -3.06 -17.07 34.40
C VAL A 295 -2.34 -18.36 34.72
N LYS A 296 -1.51 -18.41 35.77
CA LYS A 296 -0.84 -19.65 36.21
C LYS A 296 -1.84 -20.76 36.56
N GLU A 297 -2.93 -20.40 37.23
CA GLU A 297 -4.00 -21.34 37.57
C GLU A 297 -4.69 -21.89 36.31
N GLU A 298 -5.00 -21.04 35.32
CA GLU A 298 -5.57 -21.48 34.04
C GLU A 298 -4.61 -22.41 33.28
N PHE A 299 -3.32 -22.08 33.24
CA PHE A 299 -2.28 -22.97 32.68
C PHE A 299 -2.19 -24.31 33.40
N SER A 300 -2.40 -24.31 34.73
CA SER A 300 -2.42 -25.54 35.51
C SER A 300 -3.61 -26.43 35.16
N LYS A 301 -4.77 -25.85 34.85
CA LYS A 301 -5.97 -26.59 34.41
C LYS A 301 -5.84 -27.09 32.98
N GLU A 302 -5.33 -26.25 32.08
CA GLU A 302 -5.26 -26.54 30.65
C GLU A 302 -4.16 -27.56 30.32
N PHE A 303 -2.98 -27.41 30.93
CA PHE A 303 -1.81 -28.23 30.62
C PHE A 303 -1.45 -29.23 31.70
N GLY A 304 -2.15 -29.24 32.83
CA GLY A 304 -1.88 -30.16 33.94
C GLY A 304 -0.57 -29.89 34.68
N ILE A 305 0.02 -28.70 34.54
CA ILE A 305 1.30 -28.33 35.17
C ILE A 305 1.00 -27.57 36.47
N PRO A 306 1.34 -28.12 37.66
CA PRO A 306 1.06 -27.45 38.93
C PRO A 306 1.65 -26.04 39.00
N VAL A 307 0.92 -25.08 39.60
CA VAL A 307 1.33 -23.66 39.68
C VAL A 307 2.73 -23.48 40.27
N HIS A 308 3.11 -24.29 41.27
CA HIS A 308 4.43 -24.24 41.90
C HIS A 308 5.55 -24.81 41.03
N SER A 309 5.22 -25.60 40.01
CA SER A 309 6.16 -26.11 39.00
C SER A 309 6.30 -25.17 37.79
N GLN A 310 5.56 -24.07 37.73
CA GLN A 310 5.59 -23.13 36.61
C GLN A 310 6.57 -21.98 36.87
N ARG A 311 7.62 -21.89 36.04
CA ARG A 311 8.52 -20.72 36.01
C ARG A 311 8.46 -20.03 34.65
N PHE A 312 8.01 -18.79 34.64
CA PHE A 312 7.91 -17.99 33.42
C PHE A 312 9.17 -17.16 33.21
N TRP A 313 9.66 -17.11 31.97
CA TRP A 313 10.85 -16.38 31.54
C TRP A 313 10.51 -15.31 30.53
N TRP A 314 11.15 -14.15 30.66
CA TRP A 314 11.13 -13.12 29.64
C TRP A 314 11.81 -13.63 28.37
N TRP A 315 11.07 -13.60 27.26
CA TRP A 315 11.64 -13.86 25.94
C TRP A 315 11.94 -12.52 25.28
N SER A 316 13.21 -12.25 24.98
CA SER A 316 13.62 -10.92 24.51
C SER A 316 14.69 -10.98 23.44
N LYS A 317 14.70 -9.95 22.60
CA LYS A 317 15.69 -9.79 21.54
C LYS A 317 17.04 -9.38 22.16
N ARG A 318 18.11 -10.07 21.78
CA ARG A 318 19.48 -9.75 22.17
C ARG A 318 20.16 -8.84 21.14
N GLN A 319 21.35 -8.33 21.47
CA GLN A 319 22.13 -7.43 20.60
C GLN A 319 22.55 -8.08 19.26
N ASN A 320 22.73 -9.39 19.25
CA ASN A 320 23.05 -10.21 18.07
C ASN A 320 21.81 -10.56 17.21
N ASN A 321 20.64 -9.95 17.49
CA ASN A 321 19.36 -10.21 16.83
C ASN A 321 18.75 -11.61 17.04
N THR A 322 19.26 -12.42 17.97
CA THR A 322 18.58 -13.65 18.40
C THR A 322 17.54 -13.37 19.47
N TYR A 323 16.57 -14.27 19.66
CA TYR A 323 15.56 -14.13 20.69
C TYR A 323 15.62 -15.30 21.66
N ARG A 324 15.94 -15.05 22.93
CA ARG A 324 16.15 -16.12 23.92
C ARG A 324 15.39 -15.85 25.22
N PRO A 325 15.10 -16.88 26.03
CA PRO A 325 14.81 -16.73 27.45
C PRO A 325 15.97 -15.98 28.11
N THR A 326 15.70 -14.84 28.72
CA THR A 326 16.76 -13.99 29.31
C THR A 326 16.85 -14.13 30.81
N ARG A 327 15.70 -14.03 31.49
CA ARG A 327 15.58 -14.19 32.94
C ARG A 327 14.16 -14.60 33.34
N PRO A 328 13.97 -15.24 34.50
CA PRO A 328 12.65 -15.49 35.04
C PRO A 328 11.94 -14.18 35.41
N LEU A 329 10.61 -14.24 35.48
CA LEU A 329 9.79 -13.21 36.11
C LEU A 329 10.16 -13.14 37.60
N THR A 330 10.30 -11.92 38.10
CA THR A 330 10.50 -11.65 39.52
C THR A 330 9.19 -11.81 40.28
N GLN A 331 9.25 -12.06 41.60
CA GLN A 331 8.06 -12.15 42.45
C GLN A 331 7.18 -10.88 42.38
N GLN A 332 7.79 -9.72 42.18
CA GLN A 332 7.06 -8.47 41.96
C GLN A 332 6.31 -8.49 40.62
N GLU A 333 6.97 -8.90 39.53
CA GLU A 333 6.36 -9.00 38.20
C GLU A 333 5.23 -10.04 38.16
N GLU A 334 5.36 -11.15 38.90
CA GLU A 334 4.28 -12.15 39.01
C GLU A 334 3.04 -11.64 39.76
N SER A 335 3.16 -10.55 40.53
CA SER A 335 2.01 -9.92 41.19
C SER A 335 1.29 -8.88 40.30
N TYR A 336 1.83 -8.59 39.11
CA TYR A 336 1.22 -7.65 38.15
C TYR A 336 0.03 -8.25 37.41
N THR A 337 -0.78 -7.37 36.81
CA THR A 337 -1.78 -7.77 35.82
C THR A 337 -1.12 -8.04 34.46
N VAL A 338 -1.79 -8.79 33.59
CA VAL A 338 -1.28 -9.09 32.24
C VAL A 338 -1.04 -7.81 31.43
N GLY A 339 -1.90 -6.80 31.57
CA GLY A 339 -1.72 -5.49 30.95
C GLY A 339 -0.44 -4.79 31.39
N GLN A 340 -0.16 -4.79 32.70
CA GLN A 340 1.07 -4.20 33.25
C GLN A 340 2.34 -4.93 32.78
N LEU A 341 2.28 -6.27 32.68
CA LEU A 341 3.38 -7.07 32.12
C LEU A 341 3.58 -6.78 30.64
N LYS A 342 2.51 -6.63 29.87
CA LYS A 342 2.61 -6.25 28.46
C LYS A 342 3.22 -4.86 28.29
N ASP A 343 2.82 -3.89 29.10
CA ASP A 343 3.43 -2.56 29.07
C ASP A 343 4.92 -2.62 29.45
N ALA A 344 5.31 -3.52 30.36
CA ALA A 344 6.72 -3.77 30.66
C ALA A 344 7.48 -4.35 29.46
N ALA A 345 6.88 -5.29 28.73
CA ALA A 345 7.45 -5.84 27.50
C ALA A 345 7.67 -4.75 26.43
N ILE A 346 6.69 -3.85 26.28
CA ILE A 346 6.77 -2.71 25.34
C ILE A 346 7.90 -1.77 25.71
N ARG A 347 8.08 -1.47 27.01
CA ARG A 347 9.23 -0.67 27.49
C ARG A 347 10.59 -1.35 27.21
N MET A 348 10.60 -2.67 27.07
CA MET A 348 11.78 -3.46 26.70
C MET A 348 11.94 -3.64 25.17
N ASN A 349 11.28 -2.80 24.36
CA ASN A 349 11.28 -2.85 22.88
C ASN A 349 10.68 -4.14 22.28
N SER A 350 9.75 -4.80 22.99
CA SER A 350 8.97 -5.90 22.43
C SER A 350 7.59 -5.41 21.99
N SER A 351 7.18 -5.71 20.76
CA SER A 351 5.83 -5.36 20.25
C SER A 351 4.71 -6.17 20.90
N GLU A 352 5.03 -7.32 21.49
CA GLU A 352 4.10 -8.19 22.21
C GLU A 352 4.75 -8.82 23.46
N LEU A 353 3.93 -9.28 24.40
CA LEU A 353 4.41 -10.03 25.57
C LEU A 353 4.72 -11.48 25.14
N ARG A 354 6.01 -11.82 25.09
CA ARG A 354 6.51 -13.17 24.78
C ARG A 354 7.16 -13.75 26.04
N LEU A 355 6.70 -14.93 26.45
CA LEU A 355 7.22 -15.65 27.60
C LEU A 355 7.57 -17.09 27.23
N TYR A 356 8.45 -17.70 28.00
CA TYR A 356 8.72 -19.14 27.98
C TYR A 356 8.37 -19.76 29.33
N LEU A 357 7.71 -20.92 29.32
CA LEU A 357 7.33 -21.66 30.53
C LEU A 357 8.28 -22.84 30.74
N GLU A 358 9.14 -22.71 31.75
CA GLU A 358 9.96 -23.80 32.29
C GLU A 358 9.13 -24.62 33.29
N VAL A 359 9.12 -25.95 33.11
CA VAL A 359 8.47 -26.89 34.04
C VAL A 359 9.51 -27.46 35.00
N VAL A 360 9.42 -27.06 36.26
CA VAL A 360 10.38 -27.47 37.30
C VAL A 360 9.91 -28.79 37.94
N GLN A 361 10.70 -29.86 37.81
CA GLN A 361 10.40 -31.18 38.39
C GLN A 361 10.72 -31.24 39.90
N GLU A 362 9.86 -31.91 40.69
CA GLU A 362 9.91 -31.95 42.16
C GLU A 362 11.02 -32.85 42.77
N ASN A 363 11.82 -33.55 41.98
CA ASN A 363 12.77 -34.56 42.49
C ASN A 363 14.05 -34.00 43.16
N HIS A 364 14.16 -32.67 43.31
CA HIS A 364 15.16 -32.06 44.17
C HIS A 364 14.46 -31.27 45.27
N LEU A 365 14.51 -31.82 46.49
CA LEU A 365 14.07 -31.18 47.73
C LEU A 365 14.58 -29.74 47.79
N THR A 366 13.63 -28.81 47.93
CA THR A 366 13.70 -27.35 47.80
C THR A 366 13.51 -26.85 46.37
N LEU A 367 12.48 -26.01 46.21
CA LEU A 367 12.38 -24.96 45.21
C LEU A 367 13.58 -24.01 45.47
N ALA A 368 14.80 -24.48 45.20
CA ALA A 368 16.01 -23.82 45.61
C ALA A 368 16.00 -22.45 44.94
N SER A 369 16.05 -21.40 45.76
CA SER A 369 16.23 -20.04 45.29
C SER A 369 17.35 -20.05 44.27
N ARG A 370 17.02 -19.85 42.99
CA ARG A 370 17.99 -19.81 41.90
C ARG A 370 19.14 -18.92 42.35
N THR A 371 20.32 -19.50 42.49
CA THR A 371 21.53 -18.76 42.82
C THR A 371 21.95 -17.96 41.59
N LYS A 372 22.70 -16.87 41.78
CA LYS A 372 23.25 -16.10 40.65
C LYS A 372 24.16 -16.93 39.74
N ASP A 373 24.63 -18.09 40.22
CA ASP A 373 25.46 -19.03 39.49
C ASP A 373 24.65 -20.05 38.68
N ASP A 374 23.33 -20.17 38.88
CA ASP A 374 22.50 -21.08 38.08
C ASP A 374 22.19 -20.46 36.72
N ILE A 375 22.39 -21.19 35.63
CA ILE A 375 22.07 -20.80 34.25
C ILE A 375 21.18 -21.86 33.59
N LEU A 376 20.19 -21.43 32.82
CA LEU A 376 19.32 -22.32 32.05
C LEU A 376 19.85 -22.46 30.61
N LEU A 377 20.30 -23.66 30.24
CA LEU A 377 20.82 -23.96 28.90
C LEU A 377 19.88 -24.89 28.13
N PHE A 378 19.84 -24.71 26.82
CA PHE A 378 19.02 -25.50 25.91
C PHE A 378 19.91 -26.35 25.02
N PHE A 379 19.45 -27.55 24.69
CA PHE A 379 20.26 -28.54 23.98
C PHE A 379 19.60 -29.01 22.69
N LYS A 380 20.38 -29.06 21.62
CA LYS A 380 20.00 -29.64 20.33
C LYS A 380 20.97 -30.75 19.95
N LEU A 381 20.46 -31.88 19.46
CA LEU A 381 21.30 -32.95 18.94
C LEU A 381 21.27 -32.92 17.42
N TYR A 382 22.45 -32.89 16.80
CA TYR A 382 22.63 -33.02 15.36
C TYR A 382 23.08 -34.45 15.01
N ASP A 383 22.42 -35.04 14.02
CA ASP A 383 22.76 -36.34 13.44
C ASP A 383 23.32 -36.13 12.02
N PRO A 384 24.66 -36.18 11.81
CA PRO A 384 25.27 -35.97 10.51
C PRO A 384 24.89 -37.01 9.44
N GLU A 385 24.52 -38.22 9.84
CA GLU A 385 24.10 -39.28 8.90
C GLU A 385 22.74 -38.98 8.28
N LYS A 386 21.84 -38.38 9.06
CA LYS A 386 20.47 -38.03 8.63
C LYS A 386 20.31 -36.58 8.22
N GLU A 387 21.30 -35.73 8.49
CA GLU A 387 21.22 -34.28 8.38
C GLU A 387 20.04 -33.69 9.19
N GLU A 388 19.75 -34.31 10.35
CA GLU A 388 18.62 -33.96 11.21
C GLU A 388 19.10 -33.27 12.50
N LEU A 389 18.41 -32.20 12.88
CA LEU A 389 18.62 -31.49 14.15
C LEU A 389 17.37 -31.64 15.00
N ARG A 390 17.50 -32.09 16.25
CA ARG A 390 16.34 -32.23 17.16
C ARG A 390 16.57 -31.54 18.49
N TYR A 391 15.50 -31.03 19.08
CA TYR A 391 15.52 -30.55 20.45
C TYR A 391 15.59 -31.73 21.43
N VAL A 392 16.43 -31.63 22.45
CA VAL A 392 16.61 -32.70 23.45
C VAL A 392 16.34 -32.24 24.89
N GLY A 393 15.87 -31.01 25.07
CA GLY A 393 15.51 -30.46 26.38
C GLY A 393 16.39 -29.30 26.84
N ASN A 394 16.19 -28.92 28.09
CA ASN A 394 16.93 -27.87 28.78
C ASN A 394 17.46 -28.42 30.12
N LEU A 395 18.54 -27.82 30.62
CA LEU A 395 19.12 -28.16 31.93
C LEU A 395 19.45 -26.88 32.70
N LEU A 396 19.18 -26.90 34.01
CA LEU A 396 19.64 -25.88 34.94
C LEU A 396 21.01 -26.29 35.49
N LEU A 397 22.05 -25.51 35.18
CA LEU A 397 23.45 -25.83 35.45
C LEU A 397 24.13 -24.69 36.21
N LYS A 398 25.32 -24.95 36.76
CA LYS A 398 26.15 -23.90 37.38
C LYS A 398 27.04 -23.25 36.33
N ALA A 399 27.06 -21.93 36.23
CA ALA A 399 27.96 -21.20 35.33
C ALA A 399 29.45 -21.44 35.66
N SER A 400 29.73 -21.83 36.91
CA SER A 400 31.05 -22.27 37.37
C SER A 400 31.43 -23.72 36.98
N SER A 401 30.49 -24.56 36.56
CA SER A 401 30.74 -25.94 36.12
C SER A 401 31.29 -26.03 34.69
N LYS A 402 31.84 -27.18 34.31
CA LYS A 402 32.43 -27.41 32.99
C LYS A 402 31.47 -28.16 32.06
N PRO A 403 31.54 -27.95 30.74
CA PRO A 403 30.78 -28.75 29.79
C PRO A 403 31.11 -30.24 29.84
N SER A 404 32.36 -30.61 30.15
CA SER A 404 32.76 -32.02 30.37
C SER A 404 31.98 -32.72 31.48
N ASP A 405 31.54 -31.99 32.51
CA ASP A 405 30.78 -32.55 33.65
C ASP A 405 29.37 -33.01 33.23
N ILE A 406 28.81 -32.44 32.15
CA ILE A 406 27.44 -32.75 31.69
C ILE A 406 27.40 -33.74 30.53
N VAL A 407 28.53 -34.06 29.90
CA VAL A 407 28.63 -35.03 28.79
C VAL A 407 27.92 -36.35 29.10
N PRO A 408 28.12 -36.99 30.28
CA PRO A 408 27.47 -38.26 30.55
C PRO A 408 25.93 -38.16 30.59
N LYS A 409 25.41 -37.00 31.02
CA LYS A 409 23.97 -36.73 31.02
C LYS A 409 23.44 -36.46 29.62
N LEU A 410 24.20 -35.75 28.79
CA LEU A 410 23.85 -35.53 27.38
C LEU A 410 23.84 -36.85 26.60
N ASN A 411 24.80 -37.73 26.85
CA ASN A 411 24.84 -39.07 26.28
C ASN A 411 23.61 -39.90 26.69
N GLU A 412 23.22 -39.87 27.97
CA GLU A 412 22.00 -40.53 28.45
C GLU A 412 20.74 -40.02 27.72
N ILE A 413 20.60 -38.69 27.57
CA ILE A 413 19.45 -38.07 26.90
C ILE A 413 19.42 -38.41 25.41
N ALA A 414 20.59 -38.43 24.76
CA ALA A 414 20.71 -38.77 23.34
C ALA A 414 20.50 -40.27 23.05
N GLY A 415 20.59 -41.12 24.08
CA GLY A 415 20.58 -42.58 23.94
C GLY A 415 21.91 -43.16 23.48
N PHE A 416 23.02 -42.47 23.77
CA PHE A 416 24.39 -42.91 23.46
C PHE A 416 24.98 -43.76 24.59
N GLN A 417 26.14 -44.38 24.32
CA GLN A 417 26.93 -45.00 25.38
C GLN A 417 27.42 -43.91 26.34
N HIS A 418 27.57 -44.26 27.62
CA HIS A 418 27.86 -43.29 28.68
C HIS A 418 29.18 -42.52 28.44
N ASP A 419 30.16 -43.21 27.87
CA ASP A 419 31.52 -42.76 27.54
C ASP A 419 31.70 -42.38 26.06
N GLU A 420 30.62 -42.18 25.31
CA GLU A 420 30.68 -41.75 23.91
C GLU A 420 31.35 -40.35 23.81
N ASP A 421 32.29 -40.20 22.87
CA ASP A 421 32.95 -38.93 22.56
C ASP A 421 32.00 -38.03 21.74
N ILE A 422 31.66 -36.87 22.30
CA ILE A 422 30.75 -35.89 21.68
C ILE A 422 31.42 -34.54 21.50
N GLU A 423 31.01 -33.83 20.47
CA GLU A 423 31.45 -32.47 20.19
C GLU A 423 30.32 -31.49 20.53
N LEU A 424 30.66 -30.39 21.21
CA LEU A 424 29.74 -29.34 21.63
C LEU A 424 30.00 -28.06 20.85
N TYR A 425 28.92 -27.41 20.42
CA TYR A 425 28.93 -26.17 19.66
C TYR A 425 27.93 -25.17 20.25
N GLU A 426 28.33 -23.91 20.38
CA GLU A 426 27.45 -22.83 20.79
C GLU A 426 26.74 -22.23 19.58
N GLU A 427 25.42 -22.09 19.66
CA GLU A 427 24.62 -21.40 18.66
C GLU A 427 24.48 -19.91 19.02
N ILE A 428 25.31 -19.07 18.38
CA ILE A 428 25.51 -17.66 18.77
C ILE A 428 24.66 -16.70 17.94
N LYS A 429 24.76 -16.75 16.60
CA LYS A 429 24.13 -15.76 15.71
C LYS A 429 23.81 -16.36 14.35
N PHE A 430 22.69 -15.98 13.73
CA PHE A 430 22.31 -16.43 12.39
C PHE A 430 22.53 -15.37 11.32
N GLU A 431 22.03 -14.15 11.53
CA GLU A 431 22.04 -13.07 10.53
C GLU A 431 22.89 -11.88 11.01
N PRO A 432 23.68 -11.22 10.15
CA PRO A 432 23.81 -11.44 8.71
C PRO A 432 24.77 -12.57 8.32
N ASN A 433 25.51 -13.11 9.29
CA ASN A 433 26.43 -14.22 9.09
C ASN A 433 26.22 -15.23 10.22
N ILE A 434 26.14 -16.49 9.85
CA ILE A 434 26.07 -17.61 10.79
C ILE A 434 27.33 -17.65 11.66
N MET A 435 27.15 -17.82 12.96
CA MET A 435 28.20 -18.00 13.96
C MET A 435 27.79 -19.16 14.87
N CYS A 436 28.51 -20.26 14.72
CA CYS A 436 28.37 -21.45 15.54
C CYS A 436 29.77 -22.00 15.83
N GLU A 437 30.19 -21.89 17.09
CA GLU A 437 31.59 -22.10 17.50
C GLU A 437 31.72 -23.33 18.41
N PRO A 438 32.81 -24.11 18.31
CA PRO A 438 33.04 -25.23 19.22
C PRO A 438 33.24 -24.73 20.65
N VAL A 439 32.71 -25.45 21.63
CA VAL A 439 32.81 -25.12 23.05
C VAL A 439 34.02 -25.82 23.68
N ASP A 440 34.84 -25.08 24.41
CA ASP A 440 35.93 -25.65 25.19
C ASP A 440 35.35 -26.38 26.41
N CYS A 441 35.48 -27.71 26.41
CA CYS A 441 34.93 -28.60 27.42
C CYS A 441 35.73 -28.61 28.74
N ASP A 442 36.96 -28.08 28.74
CA ASP A 442 37.85 -28.05 29.90
C ASP A 442 37.71 -26.76 30.73
N VAL A 443 36.99 -25.78 30.19
CA VAL A 443 36.77 -24.45 30.75
C VAL A 443 35.32 -24.31 31.24
N SER A 444 35.08 -23.49 32.26
CA SER A 444 33.72 -23.30 32.80
C SER A 444 32.79 -22.61 31.79
N PHE A 445 31.48 -22.82 31.92
CA PHE A 445 30.48 -22.17 31.07
C PHE A 445 30.63 -20.64 31.06
N SER A 446 30.82 -20.04 32.24
CA SER A 446 31.05 -18.59 32.41
C SER A 446 32.26 -18.06 31.63
N LEU A 447 33.36 -18.82 31.59
CA LEU A 447 34.57 -18.44 30.86
C LEU A 447 34.41 -18.63 29.35
N ASN A 448 33.58 -19.58 28.92
CA ASN A 448 33.08 -19.70 27.55
C ASN A 448 32.04 -18.62 27.19
N GLN A 449 31.74 -17.67 28.08
CA GLN A 449 30.70 -16.63 27.91
C GLN A 449 29.26 -17.17 27.75
N ILE A 450 29.03 -18.42 28.18
CA ILE A 450 27.72 -19.07 28.14
C ILE A 450 26.86 -18.63 29.33
N ALA A 451 25.62 -18.24 29.05
CA ALA A 451 24.64 -17.67 29.97
C ALA A 451 23.20 -18.20 29.73
N ASP A 452 22.24 -17.65 30.47
CA ASP A 452 20.82 -18.02 30.38
C ASP A 452 20.27 -17.92 28.95
N GLY A 453 19.64 -19.01 28.49
CA GLY A 453 19.00 -19.07 27.18
C GLY A 453 19.95 -19.36 26.03
N ASP A 454 21.23 -19.64 26.32
CA ASP A 454 22.15 -20.13 25.30
C ASP A 454 21.81 -21.55 24.89
N ILE A 455 22.14 -21.86 23.64
CA ILE A 455 21.81 -23.13 23.00
C ILE A 455 23.11 -23.82 22.67
N LEU A 456 23.26 -25.02 23.19
CA LEU A 456 24.37 -25.91 22.88
C LEU A 456 23.88 -27.00 21.94
N CYS A 457 24.42 -27.00 20.74
CA CYS A 457 24.26 -28.09 19.79
C CYS A 457 25.35 -29.13 20.04
N TYR A 458 25.01 -30.40 20.04
CA TYR A 458 26.00 -31.47 20.18
C TYR A 458 25.76 -32.59 19.18
N GLN A 459 26.81 -33.33 18.90
CA GLN A 459 26.80 -34.46 17.97
C GLN A 459 27.82 -35.51 18.40
N LYS A 460 27.70 -36.71 17.86
CA LYS A 460 28.77 -37.70 17.94
C LYS A 460 29.98 -37.23 17.13
N ARG A 461 31.17 -37.53 17.64
CA ARG A 461 32.40 -37.26 16.89
C ARG A 461 32.44 -38.12 15.63
N CYS A 462 32.66 -37.47 14.49
CA CYS A 462 32.66 -38.14 13.18
C CYS A 462 33.85 -37.68 12.32
N SER A 463 34.25 -38.51 11.36
CA SER A 463 35.30 -38.15 10.39
C SER A 463 34.77 -37.16 9.35
N LEU A 464 35.53 -36.10 9.06
CA LEU A 464 35.09 -34.98 8.21
C LEU A 464 34.74 -35.39 6.76
N ASP A 465 35.30 -36.49 6.24
CA ASP A 465 35.14 -36.90 4.83
C ASP A 465 33.90 -37.79 4.56
N GLN A 466 33.16 -38.19 5.59
CA GLN A 466 32.08 -39.20 5.44
C GLN A 466 30.71 -38.60 5.13
N HIS A 467 30.50 -37.33 5.44
CA HIS A 467 29.17 -36.69 5.41
C HIS A 467 29.22 -35.37 4.65
N ARG A 468 28.12 -35.03 3.97
CA ARG A 468 27.99 -33.76 3.25
C ARG A 468 28.12 -32.54 4.18
N HIS A 469 27.59 -32.67 5.39
CA HIS A 469 27.65 -31.68 6.46
C HIS A 469 28.17 -32.36 7.74
N PRO A 470 29.51 -32.50 7.90
CA PRO A 470 30.08 -33.34 8.94
C PRO A 470 29.94 -32.77 10.35
N ASN A 471 29.67 -31.47 10.49
CA ASN A 471 29.49 -30.83 11.79
C ASN A 471 28.36 -29.79 11.81
N VAL A 472 27.90 -29.45 13.02
CA VAL A 472 26.83 -28.45 13.26
C VAL A 472 27.10 -27.13 12.53
N SER A 473 28.33 -26.61 12.61
CA SER A 473 28.68 -25.34 11.96
C SER A 473 28.49 -25.39 10.44
N SER A 474 28.94 -26.49 9.79
CA SER A 474 28.77 -26.71 8.36
C SER A 474 27.30 -26.89 7.95
N PHE A 475 26.51 -27.56 8.79
CA PHE A 475 25.08 -27.74 8.57
C PHE A 475 24.34 -26.39 8.65
N PHE A 476 24.65 -25.57 9.66
CA PHE A 476 24.06 -24.24 9.77
C PHE A 476 24.51 -23.29 8.65
N GLU A 477 25.74 -23.40 8.15
CA GLU A 477 26.16 -22.64 6.97
C GLU A 477 25.37 -23.04 5.72
N TYR A 478 25.09 -24.33 5.55
CA TYR A 478 24.19 -24.79 4.51
C TYR A 478 22.78 -24.23 4.68
N VAL A 479 22.16 -24.38 5.86
CA VAL A 479 20.81 -23.88 6.12
C VAL A 479 20.72 -22.36 5.93
N HIS A 480 21.70 -21.60 6.41
CA HIS A 480 21.75 -20.15 6.27
C HIS A 480 21.75 -19.70 4.80
N ASN A 481 22.52 -20.41 3.97
CA ASN A 481 22.67 -20.08 2.56
C ASN A 481 21.63 -20.78 1.69
N ARG A 482 20.83 -21.71 2.20
CA ARG A 482 19.79 -22.40 1.44
C ARG A 482 18.65 -21.43 1.08
N GLN A 483 18.28 -21.40 -0.19
CA GLN A 483 17.14 -20.64 -0.70
C GLN A 483 16.39 -21.48 -1.73
N VAL A 484 15.09 -21.70 -1.51
CA VAL A 484 14.21 -22.25 -2.53
C VAL A 484 13.77 -21.12 -3.45
N VAL A 485 13.95 -21.30 -4.75
CA VAL A 485 13.58 -20.32 -5.78
C VAL A 485 12.56 -20.94 -6.74
N HIS A 486 11.45 -20.26 -6.91
CA HIS A 486 10.38 -20.58 -7.84
C HIS A 486 10.68 -19.95 -9.21
N PHE A 487 10.76 -20.79 -10.23
CA PHE A 487 11.00 -20.36 -11.60
C PHE A 487 9.70 -20.31 -12.38
N ARG A 488 9.48 -19.20 -13.07
CA ARG A 488 8.33 -18.97 -13.95
C ARG A 488 8.79 -18.67 -15.37
N LEU A 489 8.12 -19.24 -16.36
CA LEU A 489 8.33 -18.84 -17.75
C LEU A 489 7.90 -17.38 -17.94
N LEU A 490 8.73 -16.58 -18.62
CA LEU A 490 8.45 -15.17 -18.89
C LEU A 490 7.12 -14.97 -19.65
N GLU A 491 6.78 -15.89 -20.55
CA GLU A 491 5.52 -15.88 -21.31
C GLU A 491 4.28 -16.24 -20.47
N LYS A 492 4.47 -16.91 -19.32
CA LYS A 492 3.40 -17.36 -18.41
C LYS A 492 3.67 -16.88 -16.98
N PRO A 493 3.69 -15.56 -16.72
CA PRO A 493 4.26 -15.00 -15.50
C PRO A 493 3.46 -15.26 -14.21
N LYS A 494 2.27 -15.85 -14.33
CA LYS A 494 1.36 -16.17 -13.21
C LYS A 494 1.36 -17.65 -12.82
N GLN A 495 2.11 -18.49 -13.54
CA GLN A 495 2.15 -19.94 -13.30
C GLN A 495 3.56 -20.33 -12.86
N ASP A 496 3.65 -20.99 -11.71
CA ASP A 496 4.88 -21.65 -11.28
C ASP A 496 5.15 -22.84 -12.19
N ASP A 497 6.38 -22.92 -12.69
CA ASP A 497 6.81 -24.00 -13.58
C ASP A 497 7.50 -25.09 -12.75
N PHE A 498 8.56 -24.72 -12.02
CA PHE A 498 9.28 -25.58 -11.09
C PHE A 498 9.96 -24.75 -9.99
N SER A 499 10.50 -25.43 -8.98
CA SER A 499 11.29 -24.81 -7.91
C SER A 499 12.60 -25.55 -7.72
N LEU A 500 13.69 -24.81 -7.48
CA LEU A 500 15.00 -25.37 -7.18
C LEU A 500 15.54 -24.86 -5.85
N GLU A 501 16.28 -25.73 -5.18
CA GLU A 501 17.07 -25.35 -4.01
C GLU A 501 18.47 -24.90 -4.44
N LEU A 502 18.78 -23.65 -4.12
CA LEU A 502 20.00 -22.96 -4.51
C LEU A 502 20.69 -22.36 -3.29
N SER A 503 21.97 -22.01 -3.45
CA SER A 503 22.68 -21.25 -2.42
C SER A 503 22.50 -19.76 -2.67
N LYS A 504 22.27 -18.97 -1.63
CA LYS A 504 22.30 -17.50 -1.67
C LYS A 504 23.62 -16.97 -2.25
N ARG A 505 24.72 -17.74 -2.09
CA ARG A 505 26.05 -17.44 -2.63
C ARG A 505 26.25 -17.91 -4.07
N SER A 506 25.32 -18.68 -4.65
CA SER A 506 25.41 -19.14 -6.04
C SER A 506 25.55 -17.95 -6.98
N THR A 507 26.52 -18.04 -7.89
CA THR A 507 26.75 -17.05 -8.94
C THR A 507 25.69 -17.17 -10.04
N TYR A 508 25.65 -16.19 -10.95
CA TYR A 508 24.77 -16.26 -12.13
C TYR A 508 24.95 -17.56 -12.91
N ASP A 509 26.19 -17.98 -13.12
CA ASP A 509 26.51 -19.18 -13.88
C ASP A 509 26.05 -20.44 -13.11
N ASP A 510 26.25 -20.51 -11.79
CA ASP A 510 25.79 -21.64 -10.97
C ASP A 510 24.26 -21.81 -11.00
N VAL A 511 23.52 -20.69 -10.95
CA VAL A 511 22.05 -20.70 -10.99
C VAL A 511 21.58 -21.18 -12.36
N VAL A 512 22.15 -20.63 -13.43
CA VAL A 512 21.78 -20.95 -14.80
C VAL A 512 22.16 -22.39 -15.16
N GLU A 513 23.29 -22.90 -14.70
CA GLU A 513 23.70 -24.29 -14.90
C GLU A 513 22.72 -25.27 -14.26
N LYS A 514 22.30 -25.02 -13.01
CA LYS A 514 21.28 -25.86 -12.34
C LYS A 514 19.92 -25.80 -13.03
N VAL A 515 19.51 -24.62 -13.51
CA VAL A 515 18.27 -24.47 -14.28
C VAL A 515 18.36 -25.21 -15.61
N ALA A 516 19.49 -25.11 -16.32
CA ALA A 516 19.72 -25.82 -17.58
C ALA A 516 19.69 -27.34 -17.39
N GLN A 517 20.32 -27.85 -16.33
CA GLN A 517 20.28 -29.27 -15.98
C GLN A 517 18.84 -29.75 -15.70
N HIS A 518 18.04 -28.95 -14.99
CA HIS A 518 16.63 -29.29 -14.74
C HIS A 518 15.78 -29.31 -16.02
N LEU A 519 16.05 -28.38 -16.95
CA LEU A 519 15.35 -28.27 -18.23
C LEU A 519 15.88 -29.24 -19.29
N GLY A 520 16.97 -29.96 -19.04
CA GLY A 520 17.62 -30.84 -20.01
C GLY A 520 18.28 -30.09 -21.17
N MET A 521 18.81 -28.89 -20.92
CA MET A 521 19.48 -28.05 -21.91
C MET A 521 20.98 -28.33 -21.96
N ASP A 522 21.54 -28.42 -23.18
CA ASP A 522 22.99 -28.63 -23.38
C ASP A 522 23.83 -27.37 -23.12
N ASP A 523 23.26 -26.18 -23.37
CA ASP A 523 23.96 -24.90 -23.28
C ASP A 523 23.25 -23.96 -22.29
N PRO A 524 23.77 -23.86 -21.05
CA PRO A 524 23.21 -22.96 -20.03
C PRO A 524 23.26 -21.50 -20.44
N SER A 525 24.22 -21.08 -21.27
CA SER A 525 24.40 -19.67 -21.62
C SER A 525 23.22 -19.07 -22.39
N LYS A 526 22.32 -19.91 -22.92
CA LYS A 526 21.08 -19.51 -23.60
C LYS A 526 19.94 -19.16 -22.65
N LEU A 527 20.10 -19.32 -21.34
CA LEU A 527 19.08 -18.89 -20.38
C LEU A 527 19.25 -17.41 -20.04
N ARG A 528 18.12 -16.72 -19.95
CA ARG A 528 18.05 -15.34 -19.45
C ARG A 528 17.09 -15.24 -18.28
N LEU A 529 17.56 -14.65 -17.19
CA LEU A 529 16.82 -14.48 -15.95
C LEU A 529 16.28 -13.04 -15.80
N THR A 530 15.10 -12.90 -15.20
CA THR A 530 14.45 -11.62 -14.92
C THR A 530 13.88 -11.61 -13.51
N GLN A 531 14.07 -10.50 -12.79
CA GLN A 531 13.61 -10.36 -11.40
C GLN A 531 12.09 -10.15 -11.30
N HIS A 532 11.51 -10.45 -10.14
CA HIS A 532 10.08 -10.26 -9.85
C HIS A 532 9.73 -8.88 -9.27
N ILE A 533 8.52 -8.40 -9.58
CA ILE A 533 7.87 -7.22 -8.99
C ILE A 533 6.68 -7.68 -8.13
N PRO A 534 6.82 -7.77 -6.79
CA PRO A 534 5.79 -8.34 -5.91
C PRO A 534 4.43 -7.64 -5.96
N HIS A 535 4.42 -6.31 -6.02
CA HIS A 535 3.18 -5.52 -5.98
C HIS A 535 2.38 -5.60 -7.29
N LEU A 536 3.03 -5.94 -8.41
CA LEU A 536 2.36 -6.14 -9.71
C LEU A 536 2.20 -7.62 -10.06
N GLN A 537 2.85 -8.52 -9.32
CA GLN A 537 2.95 -9.95 -9.65
C GLN A 537 3.45 -10.19 -11.09
N GLN A 538 4.45 -9.43 -11.51
CA GLN A 538 4.97 -9.42 -12.89
C GLN A 538 6.51 -9.36 -12.93
N PRO A 539 7.14 -9.78 -14.05
CA PRO A 539 8.58 -9.61 -14.25
C PRO A 539 8.95 -8.12 -14.33
N LYS A 540 10.18 -7.78 -13.90
CA LYS A 540 10.78 -6.48 -14.19
C LYS A 540 10.89 -6.29 -15.71
N HIS A 541 10.73 -5.05 -16.16
CA HIS A 541 10.89 -4.71 -17.57
C HIS A 541 12.32 -4.97 -18.09
N GLN A 542 13.32 -4.90 -17.20
CA GLN A 542 14.70 -5.21 -17.53
C GLN A 542 15.09 -6.59 -16.98
N TYR A 543 15.69 -7.40 -17.85
CA TYR A 543 16.32 -8.66 -17.49
C TYR A 543 17.64 -8.44 -16.74
N ILE A 544 18.10 -9.47 -16.02
CA ILE A 544 19.41 -9.49 -15.38
C ILE A 544 20.46 -9.63 -16.49
N LYS A 545 21.38 -8.67 -16.59
CA LYS A 545 22.48 -8.73 -17.56
C LYS A 545 23.45 -9.83 -17.16
N TYR A 546 24.14 -10.41 -18.15
CA TYR A 546 25.13 -11.47 -17.91
C TYR A 546 26.20 -11.00 -16.93
N ARG A 547 26.33 -11.73 -15.81
CA ARG A 547 27.27 -11.45 -14.70
C ARG A 547 27.21 -10.01 -14.16
N SER A 548 26.06 -9.33 -14.25
CA SER A 548 25.92 -8.00 -13.63
C SER A 548 25.60 -8.04 -12.15
N ILE A 549 25.20 -9.20 -11.64
CA ILE A 549 24.86 -9.45 -10.24
C ILE A 549 25.67 -10.67 -9.81
N ASP A 550 26.39 -10.53 -8.69
CA ASP A 550 27.38 -11.52 -8.27
C ASP A 550 26.74 -12.76 -7.65
N HIS A 551 25.71 -12.59 -6.82
CA HIS A 551 25.11 -13.67 -6.04
C HIS A 551 23.59 -13.74 -6.15
N LEU A 552 23.03 -14.94 -5.96
CA LEU A 552 21.59 -15.17 -5.97
C LEU A 552 20.84 -14.29 -4.98
N SER A 553 21.40 -14.04 -3.79
CA SER A 553 20.79 -13.12 -2.81
C SER A 553 20.43 -11.77 -3.43
N ASP A 554 21.31 -11.22 -4.25
CA ASP A 554 21.13 -9.93 -4.92
C ASP A 554 20.19 -10.01 -6.12
N MET A 555 20.12 -11.17 -6.78
CA MET A 555 19.13 -11.42 -7.84
C MET A 555 17.71 -11.44 -7.28
N LEU A 556 17.55 -11.85 -6.03
CA LEU A 556 16.29 -11.92 -5.32
C LEU A 556 15.94 -10.62 -4.56
N LEU A 557 16.89 -9.69 -4.40
CA LEU A 557 16.66 -8.42 -3.69
C LEU A 557 15.59 -7.56 -4.38
N LEU A 558 14.63 -7.10 -3.58
CA LEU A 558 13.65 -6.12 -3.99
C LEU A 558 14.17 -4.69 -3.78
N ARG A 559 13.39 -3.69 -4.21
CA ARG A 559 13.74 -2.26 -4.04
C ARG A 559 13.95 -1.88 -2.56
N ASN A 560 13.33 -2.62 -1.64
CA ASN A 560 13.57 -2.52 -0.21
C ASN A 560 14.58 -3.61 0.20
N PRO A 561 15.73 -3.25 0.81
CA PRO A 561 16.81 -4.20 1.13
C PRO A 561 16.41 -5.27 2.16
N ASN A 562 15.30 -5.09 2.87
CA ASN A 562 14.80 -6.04 3.88
C ASN A 562 13.78 -7.04 3.32
N GLN A 563 13.54 -7.06 2.01
CA GLN A 563 12.58 -7.97 1.39
C GLN A 563 13.23 -8.65 0.18
N MET A 564 13.31 -9.97 0.23
CA MET A 564 13.73 -10.81 -0.90
C MET A 564 12.48 -11.43 -1.52
N SER A 565 12.48 -11.56 -2.84
CA SER A 565 11.53 -12.43 -3.54
C SER A 565 12.11 -13.83 -3.62
N ASP A 566 11.26 -14.84 -3.67
CA ASP A 566 11.61 -16.23 -3.98
C ASP A 566 11.33 -16.58 -5.45
N ILE A 567 10.98 -15.61 -6.30
CA ILE A 567 10.57 -15.84 -7.69
C ILE A 567 11.60 -15.25 -8.66
N LEU A 568 12.01 -16.06 -9.63
CA LEU A 568 12.74 -15.61 -10.82
C LEU A 568 11.98 -16.03 -12.08
N TYR A 569 11.97 -15.14 -13.07
CA TYR A 569 11.48 -15.46 -14.40
C TYR A 569 12.63 -15.92 -15.28
N TYR A 570 12.37 -16.88 -16.15
CA TYR A 570 13.34 -17.32 -17.14
C TYR A 570 12.75 -17.36 -18.54
N GLU A 571 13.62 -17.25 -19.52
CA GLU A 571 13.32 -17.50 -20.93
C GLU A 571 14.52 -18.18 -21.59
N ILE A 572 14.25 -18.94 -22.65
CA ILE A 572 15.26 -19.64 -23.44
C ILE A 572 15.52 -18.83 -24.70
N LEU A 573 16.77 -18.42 -24.89
CA LEU A 573 17.24 -17.69 -26.05
C LEU A 573 17.68 -18.63 -27.17
N ASP A 574 17.63 -18.14 -28.39
CA ASP A 574 18.15 -18.82 -29.58
C ASP A 574 19.68 -18.74 -29.69
N ILE A 575 20.30 -17.73 -29.08
CA ILE A 575 21.76 -17.56 -28.99
C ILE A 575 22.23 -17.32 -27.55
N PRO A 576 23.51 -17.61 -27.21
CA PRO A 576 24.08 -17.31 -25.90
C PRO A 576 23.87 -15.87 -25.44
N LEU A 577 23.47 -15.69 -24.17
CA LEU A 577 23.27 -14.38 -23.55
C LEU A 577 24.51 -13.47 -23.60
N PRO A 578 25.75 -13.97 -23.37
CA PRO A 578 26.94 -13.13 -23.49
C PRO A 578 27.10 -12.51 -24.89
N GLU A 579 26.79 -13.29 -25.93
CA GLU A 579 26.80 -12.82 -27.32
C GLU A 579 25.67 -11.82 -27.57
N LEU A 580 24.44 -12.16 -27.15
CA LEU A 580 23.27 -11.28 -27.29
C LEU A 580 23.49 -9.93 -26.60
N GLN A 581 24.18 -9.91 -25.45
CA GLN A 581 24.50 -8.68 -24.73
C GLN A 581 25.48 -7.76 -25.49
N GLY A 582 26.30 -8.31 -26.39
CA GLY A 582 27.14 -7.54 -27.32
C GLY A 582 26.39 -6.97 -28.52
N LEU A 583 25.14 -7.39 -28.73
CA LEU A 583 24.30 -7.03 -29.86
C LEU A 583 23.22 -6.02 -29.47
N ILE A 584 22.73 -5.27 -30.46
CA ILE A 584 21.53 -4.45 -30.44
C ILE A 584 20.49 -5.21 -31.24
N THR A 585 19.34 -5.49 -30.63
CA THR A 585 18.21 -6.10 -31.32
C THR A 585 17.25 -5.01 -31.77
N LEU A 586 17.04 -4.90 -33.08
CA LEU A 586 16.12 -3.96 -33.71
C LEU A 586 14.97 -4.73 -34.34
N ARG A 587 13.74 -4.33 -34.03
CA ARG A 587 12.56 -4.79 -34.75
C ARG A 587 12.24 -3.76 -35.83
N VAL A 588 12.49 -4.10 -37.08
CA VAL A 588 12.33 -3.22 -38.24
C VAL A 588 11.07 -3.60 -39.00
N ALA A 589 10.21 -2.62 -39.26
CA ALA A 589 9.06 -2.77 -40.17
C ALA A 589 9.54 -2.56 -41.62
N PHE A 590 9.38 -3.58 -42.45
CA PHE A 590 9.72 -3.58 -43.86
C PHE A 590 8.44 -3.46 -44.69
N HIS A 591 8.36 -2.39 -45.48
CA HIS A 591 7.24 -2.13 -46.38
C HIS A 591 7.61 -2.58 -47.80
N GLN A 592 6.88 -3.55 -48.34
CA GLN A 592 7.04 -3.95 -49.74
C GLN A 592 6.34 -2.95 -50.68
N ALA A 593 6.69 -3.01 -51.98
CA ALA A 593 6.11 -2.14 -53.00
C ALA A 593 4.60 -2.37 -53.22
N THR A 594 4.05 -3.49 -52.76
CA THR A 594 2.61 -3.77 -52.75
C THR A 594 1.95 -3.15 -51.51
N PRO A 595 0.87 -2.35 -51.65
CA PRO A 595 0.41 -1.42 -50.59
C PRO A 595 -0.05 -1.99 -49.24
N ASN A 596 -0.13 -3.32 -49.06
CA ASN A 596 -0.92 -3.90 -47.97
C ASN A 596 -0.20 -4.87 -47.01
N GLU A 597 1.11 -5.14 -47.18
CA GLU A 597 1.83 -6.04 -46.25
C GLU A 597 3.07 -5.37 -45.65
N VAL A 598 3.06 -5.24 -44.32
CA VAL A 598 4.20 -4.80 -43.52
C VAL A 598 4.78 -6.03 -42.83
N LEU A 599 6.01 -6.40 -43.19
CA LEU A 599 6.73 -7.51 -42.57
C LEU A 599 7.63 -6.98 -41.46
N PHE A 600 7.65 -7.66 -40.31
CA PHE A 600 8.55 -7.29 -39.22
C PHE A 600 9.76 -8.23 -39.22
N HIS A 601 10.96 -7.65 -39.29
CA HIS A 601 12.21 -8.39 -39.20
C HIS A 601 12.93 -8.03 -37.89
N ILE A 602 13.43 -9.05 -37.19
CA ILE A 602 14.30 -8.87 -36.03
C ILE A 602 15.73 -8.95 -36.52
N ILE A 603 16.45 -7.85 -36.37
CA ILE A 603 17.85 -7.71 -36.79
C ILE A 603 18.71 -7.54 -35.55
N ARG A 604 19.82 -8.28 -35.48
CA ARG A 604 20.78 -8.22 -34.38
C ARG A 604 22.13 -7.77 -34.93
N LEU A 605 22.65 -6.66 -34.43
CA LEU A 605 23.90 -6.06 -34.90
C LEU A 605 24.82 -5.74 -33.72
N PRO A 606 26.15 -5.81 -33.85
CA PRO A 606 27.07 -5.36 -32.82
C PRO A 606 26.82 -3.94 -32.32
N LYS A 607 27.07 -3.71 -31.03
CA LYS A 607 27.04 -2.36 -30.43
C LYS A 607 28.13 -1.49 -31.07
N GLY A 608 27.73 -0.58 -31.94
CA GLY A 608 28.62 0.27 -32.75
C GLY A 608 28.40 0.16 -34.26
N SER A 609 27.53 -0.75 -34.71
CA SER A 609 27.13 -0.84 -36.11
C SER A 609 26.43 0.42 -36.62
N THR A 610 26.64 0.69 -37.90
CA THR A 610 26.09 1.83 -38.62
C THR A 610 24.73 1.49 -39.25
N TYR A 611 24.02 2.52 -39.71
CA TYR A 611 22.78 2.32 -40.49
C TYR A 611 23.01 1.52 -41.79
N SER A 612 24.21 1.58 -42.37
CA SER A 612 24.56 0.79 -43.56
C SER A 612 24.56 -0.70 -43.25
N ASP A 613 25.14 -1.10 -42.12
CA ASP A 613 25.19 -2.50 -41.68
C ASP A 613 23.78 -3.07 -41.46
N LEU A 614 22.86 -2.23 -40.94
CA LEU A 614 21.44 -2.58 -40.79
C LEU A 614 20.75 -2.80 -42.13
N ILE A 615 21.03 -1.95 -43.12
CA ILE A 615 20.47 -2.07 -44.46
C ILE A 615 20.99 -3.35 -45.14
N ASP A 616 22.29 -3.63 -45.02
CA ASP A 616 22.90 -4.80 -45.66
C ASP A 616 22.40 -6.11 -45.04
N ASP A 617 22.25 -6.18 -43.70
CA ASP A 617 21.62 -7.33 -43.04
C ASP A 617 20.15 -7.49 -43.46
N LEU A 618 19.39 -6.39 -43.55
CA LEU A 618 18.00 -6.43 -44.01
C LEU A 618 17.90 -6.92 -45.46
N LYS A 619 18.77 -6.45 -46.37
CA LYS A 619 18.82 -6.90 -47.77
C LYS A 619 19.06 -8.41 -47.90
N SER A 620 19.83 -9.00 -46.98
CA SER A 620 20.05 -10.45 -46.97
C SER A 620 18.81 -11.27 -46.59
N LYS A 621 17.85 -10.64 -45.88
CA LYS A 621 16.66 -11.29 -45.31
C LYS A 621 15.36 -11.02 -46.09
N VAL A 622 15.37 -10.09 -47.04
CA VAL A 622 14.19 -9.69 -47.82
C VAL A 622 14.41 -9.94 -49.31
N GLN A 623 13.39 -10.40 -50.01
CA GLN A 623 13.41 -10.46 -51.47
C GLN A 623 13.13 -9.07 -52.03
N LEU A 624 14.13 -8.48 -52.66
CA LEU A 624 14.00 -7.20 -53.35
C LEU A 624 13.39 -7.41 -54.74
N SER A 625 12.58 -6.44 -55.19
CA SER A 625 11.99 -6.47 -56.54
C SER A 625 13.03 -6.37 -57.66
N ARG A 626 14.22 -5.83 -57.35
CA ARG A 626 15.39 -5.77 -58.24
C ARG A 626 16.68 -5.96 -57.42
N SER A 627 17.69 -6.56 -58.03
CA SER A 627 19.00 -6.81 -57.40
C SER A 627 19.80 -5.53 -57.08
N ASP A 628 19.45 -4.40 -57.69
CA ASP A 628 20.05 -3.07 -57.51
C ASP A 628 19.22 -2.12 -56.63
N ALA A 629 18.16 -2.62 -55.98
CA ALA A 629 17.26 -1.77 -55.21
C ALA A 629 17.93 -1.18 -53.94
N GLU A 630 17.81 0.14 -53.77
CA GLU A 630 18.24 0.85 -52.56
C GLU A 630 17.13 0.88 -51.51
N LEU A 631 17.47 0.60 -50.25
CA LEU A 631 16.55 0.70 -49.12
C LEU A 631 16.73 2.04 -48.42
N ARG A 632 15.62 2.66 -48.01
CA ARG A 632 15.61 3.87 -47.18
C ARG A 632 15.01 3.55 -45.82
N LEU A 633 15.65 4.04 -44.76
CA LEU A 633 15.18 3.90 -43.40
C LEU A 633 14.39 5.16 -43.00
N PHE A 634 13.21 4.98 -42.42
CA PHE A 634 12.40 6.07 -41.89
C PHE A 634 12.20 5.86 -40.39
N GLN A 635 12.36 6.92 -39.59
CA GLN A 635 11.91 6.94 -38.21
C GLN A 635 10.48 7.47 -38.19
N VAL A 636 9.54 6.68 -37.68
CA VAL A 636 8.15 7.07 -37.49
C VAL A 636 7.94 7.32 -36.00
N ASN A 637 7.67 8.57 -35.63
CA ASN A 637 7.25 8.93 -34.27
C ASN A 637 5.74 9.17 -34.33
N ASN A 638 4.98 8.48 -33.47
CA ASN A 638 3.54 8.74 -33.31
C ASN A 638 3.30 9.88 -32.33
#